data_AF-A0A6H1Q456-F1
#
_entry.id   AF-A0A6H1Q456-F1
#
_cell.length_a   1.000
_cell.length_b   1.000
_cell.length_c   1.000
_cell.angle_alpha   90.00
_cell.angle_beta   90.00
_cell.angle_gamma   90.00
#
_symmetry.space_group_name_H-M   'P 1'
#
loop_
_entity.id
_entity.type
_entity.pdbx_description
1 polymer ?
#
loop_
_entity_poly.entity_id
_entity_poly.type
_entity_poly.pdbx_seq_one_letter_code
_entity_poly.pdbx_strand_id
1 'polypeptide(L)'
;MTISTTTIKNSYNGNGSTTAFNYTFKISAESEMQVIIRSSAGTETIKTLSSHYTISNVGNAGGGAVTFQSGHIPASGETVILRRVTAQTQAMDLIDNDPMSADTIETAHDKSIAIAQELQEQIDRSLKLSRTNTMTSTEFTIDATNRAGKVLGFDNTGELSVTNEIGINKGNWSASTAYANRDIVKDTSTNNIFMANTVHTSSGSQPLTTNTDSAKWDLLVDAASATTASTSATNSASAASASASTASTQAGISTTKAGESAASAASALSDKNDATTAKNAAVVAQTAAEAALDTFDDRFLGAKSSDPSVDNDGASLVDGAIYFDTTNDIMKVYDLTNTQWRQLTLTSTNQAHVNVVSGIQAAVTGVNNISAAVSSVNSNSSNINTLAGVSGLASLAAASGAVTNVNNNLTSVNNFAEVYRISANAPTSSLNNGDLWYDSTANKLKIYDGSSFALAGSSVNGTTARFKYTATANQTTFSGSDANSNTLAYDVAGGVLFADIYLNGIKLVAGTDVTATNGTSVVLATGASVNDVLEIVTFGTFSLSNIAANDLTDVSTSGVSDGQVLVYNSGNSRFQPGSASSAEVYGFKKSFVGSTLVKTVTVVSVGGANKYFIDGVQQDTLELYEGNTYVFNYPSAHPFKFSTTSNGTHASGSEYTTGVTHNSSTQVTIVVATGAPTLYYYCSSHSNMGGTANTPTPGPNNLQVTTTNKGADNIDSSTYASFDDVLFSASGFTFSISNGILIATI
;
A
#
# COMPACT_ATOMS: atom_id res chain seq x y z
N MET A 1 69.14 15.86 38.11
CA MET A 1 67.69 16.16 38.19
C MET A 1 66.92 14.98 37.65
N THR A 2 65.91 14.50 38.39
CA THR A 2 65.10 13.30 38.11
C THR A 2 64.00 13.54 37.06
N ILE A 3 63.50 12.47 36.44
CA ILE A 3 62.25 12.51 35.65
C ILE A 3 61.05 12.60 36.59
N SER A 4 60.39 13.77 36.60
CA SER A 4 59.21 14.04 37.45
C SER A 4 57.89 14.11 36.70
N THR A 5 57.89 13.89 35.37
CA THR A 5 56.70 13.96 34.50
C THR A 5 56.40 12.61 33.85
N THR A 6 55.13 12.34 33.57
CA THR A 6 54.67 11.21 32.74
C THR A 6 54.57 11.59 31.26
N THR A 7 54.75 12.86 30.92
CA THR A 7 54.79 13.31 29.53
C THR A 7 56.04 12.76 28.85
N ILE A 8 55.84 12.02 27.76
CA ILE A 8 56.94 11.50 26.91
C ILE A 8 56.83 11.96 25.46
N LYS A 9 55.75 12.68 25.14
CA LYS A 9 55.47 13.23 23.82
C LYS A 9 54.75 14.56 23.92
N ASN A 10 55.03 15.45 22.97
CA ASN A 10 54.31 16.69 22.76
C ASN A 10 53.84 16.75 21.30
N SER A 11 52.69 17.36 21.06
CA SER A 11 52.08 17.50 19.75
C SER A 11 51.72 18.96 19.48
N TYR A 12 52.04 19.45 18.29
CA TYR A 12 51.81 20.83 17.88
C TYR A 12 51.26 20.89 16.45
N ASN A 13 50.53 21.95 16.13
CA ASN A 13 50.10 22.20 14.76
C ASN A 13 51.17 23.05 14.04
N GLY A 14 51.56 22.63 12.83
CA GLY A 14 52.33 23.47 11.93
C GLY A 14 51.47 24.63 11.41
N ASN A 15 52.10 25.77 11.18
CA ASN A 15 51.46 26.96 10.62
C ASN A 15 52.29 27.59 9.49
N GLY A 16 53.37 26.92 9.05
CA GLY A 16 54.28 27.41 8.02
C GLY A 16 55.23 28.53 8.45
N SER A 17 55.18 29.00 9.70
CA SER A 17 56.04 30.10 10.18
C SER A 17 56.75 29.83 11.51
N THR A 18 56.19 28.99 12.38
CA THR A 18 56.78 28.65 13.69
C THR A 18 57.95 27.70 13.51
N THR A 19 59.15 28.12 13.89
CA THR A 19 60.37 27.35 13.70
C THR A 19 60.77 26.53 14.93
N ALA A 20 60.38 26.95 16.14
CA ALA A 20 60.76 26.31 17.39
C ALA A 20 59.53 25.73 18.12
N PHE A 21 59.61 24.46 18.52
CA PHE A 21 58.59 23.75 19.26
C PHE A 21 59.21 23.18 20.53
N ASN A 22 58.59 23.49 21.67
CA ASN A 22 59.11 23.04 22.96
C ASN A 22 58.81 21.55 23.17
N TYR A 23 59.70 20.84 23.84
CA TYR A 23 59.41 19.55 24.45
C TYR A 23 59.49 19.71 25.96
N THR A 24 58.60 19.03 26.68
CA THR A 24 58.38 19.23 28.13
C THR A 24 58.81 18.03 28.97
N PHE A 25 59.70 17.22 28.41
CA PHE A 25 60.20 15.98 29.01
C PHE A 25 61.72 15.92 28.92
N LYS A 26 62.37 15.28 29.90
CA LYS A 26 63.83 15.13 29.90
C LYS A 26 64.28 14.18 28.78
N ILE A 27 65.32 14.59 28.06
CA ILE A 27 66.18 13.75 27.22
C ILE A 27 67.62 13.91 27.69
N SER A 28 68.40 12.83 27.71
CA SER A 28 69.79 12.80 28.16
C SER A 28 70.77 13.02 27.01
N ALA A 29 70.35 12.75 25.77
CA ALA A 29 71.10 13.03 24.55
C ALA A 29 70.15 13.50 23.43
N GLU A 30 70.67 14.25 22.46
CA GLU A 30 69.89 14.69 21.30
C GLU A 30 69.32 13.51 20.48
N SER A 31 70.04 12.38 20.47
CA SER A 31 69.62 11.14 19.82
C SER A 31 68.37 10.50 20.44
N GLU A 32 67.97 10.91 21.65
CA GLU A 32 66.78 10.40 22.33
C GLU A 32 65.50 11.15 21.97
N MET A 33 65.57 12.09 21.01
CA MET A 33 64.40 12.76 20.45
C MET A 33 64.08 12.21 19.06
N GLN A 34 62.82 11.83 18.87
CA GLN A 34 62.26 11.53 17.57
C GLN A 34 61.22 12.59 17.21
N VAL A 35 61.43 13.22 16.05
CA VAL A 35 60.53 14.23 15.50
C VAL A 35 59.80 13.62 14.32
N ILE A 36 58.48 13.57 14.41
CA ILE A 36 57.59 13.05 13.37
C ILE A 36 56.72 14.20 12.86
N ILE A 37 56.62 14.34 11.54
CA ILE A 37 55.62 15.18 10.91
C ILE A 37 54.53 14.29 10.36
N ARG A 38 53.28 14.52 10.80
CA ARG A 38 52.10 13.85 10.28
C ARG A 38 51.35 14.78 9.34
N SER A 39 51.12 14.35 8.10
CA SER A 39 50.36 15.11 7.11
C SER A 39 48.86 15.11 7.39
N SER A 40 48.10 15.97 6.70
CA SER A 40 46.63 15.98 6.75
C SER A 40 45.99 14.68 6.22
N ALA A 41 46.70 13.94 5.37
CA ALA A 41 46.29 12.60 4.90
C ALA A 41 46.65 11.47 5.90
N GLY A 42 47.30 11.80 7.02
CA GLY A 42 47.65 10.86 8.07
C GLY A 42 49.00 10.16 7.88
N THR A 43 49.77 10.48 6.83
CA THR A 43 51.12 9.92 6.60
C THR A 43 52.12 10.47 7.61
N GLU A 44 52.87 9.61 8.28
CA GLU A 44 53.90 9.99 9.26
C GLU A 44 55.30 9.94 8.63
N THR A 45 56.10 10.99 8.83
CA THR A 45 57.49 11.08 8.34
C THR A 45 58.42 11.42 9.49
N ILE A 46 59.41 10.56 9.76
CA ILE A 46 60.47 10.83 10.73
C ILE A 46 61.46 11.84 10.14
N LYS A 47 61.79 12.89 10.90
CA LYS A 47 62.77 13.91 10.52
C LYS A 47 64.13 13.60 11.13
N THR A 48 65.19 13.97 10.41
CA THR A 48 66.58 13.69 10.80
C THR A 48 67.20 14.86 11.56
N LEU A 49 67.79 14.59 12.72
CA LEU A 49 68.58 15.53 13.51
C LEU A 49 69.72 16.14 12.67
N SER A 50 70.05 17.41 12.92
CA SER A 50 71.08 18.21 12.24
C SER A 50 70.82 18.56 10.77
N SER A 51 69.96 17.81 10.05
CA SER A 51 69.54 18.15 8.68
C SER A 51 68.18 18.84 8.61
N HIS A 52 67.24 18.47 9.48
CA HIS A 52 65.89 19.04 9.48
C HIS A 52 65.66 19.94 10.69
N TYR A 53 66.28 19.62 11.83
CA TYR A 53 66.12 20.34 13.08
C TYR A 53 67.36 20.23 13.96
N THR A 54 67.45 21.12 14.93
CA THR A 54 68.43 21.11 16.03
C THR A 54 67.70 21.07 17.36
N ILE A 55 68.37 20.65 18.43
CA ILE A 55 67.80 20.54 19.77
C ILE A 55 68.57 21.45 20.72
N SER A 56 67.85 22.06 21.66
CA SER A 56 68.42 22.84 22.75
C SER A 56 67.98 22.31 24.11
N ASN A 57 68.74 22.67 25.15
CA ASN A 57 68.48 22.35 26.56
C ASN A 57 68.39 20.84 26.88
N VAL A 58 69.21 20.02 26.20
CA VAL A 58 69.40 18.60 26.54
C VAL A 58 69.85 18.47 28.01
N GLY A 59 69.33 17.45 28.71
CA GLY A 59 69.59 17.21 30.13
C GLY A 59 68.70 17.97 31.10
N ASN A 60 67.89 18.96 30.63
CA ASN A 60 66.97 19.70 31.48
C ASN A 60 65.69 18.88 31.78
N ALA A 61 65.28 18.83 33.06
CA ALA A 61 64.09 18.12 33.51
C ALA A 61 62.78 18.72 32.95
N GLY A 62 62.75 20.04 32.74
CA GLY A 62 61.61 20.74 32.11
C GLY A 62 61.57 20.62 30.57
N GLY A 63 62.55 19.94 29.98
CA GLY A 63 62.73 19.83 28.54
C GLY A 63 63.37 21.08 27.91
N GLY A 64 63.19 21.22 26.60
CA GLY A 64 63.89 22.20 25.77
C GLY A 64 63.14 22.53 24.50
N ALA A 65 63.84 22.90 23.42
CA ALA A 65 63.20 23.21 22.15
C ALA A 65 63.83 22.45 20.97
N VAL A 66 62.98 21.95 20.09
CA VAL A 66 63.32 21.48 18.74
C VAL A 66 63.14 22.65 17.78
N THR A 67 64.21 23.06 17.10
CA THR A 67 64.19 24.17 16.13
C THR A 67 64.45 23.67 14.72
N PHE A 68 63.47 23.82 13.83
CA PHE A 68 63.56 23.43 12.43
C PHE A 68 64.47 24.37 11.65
N GLN A 69 65.26 23.79 10.75
CA GLN A 69 66.14 24.53 9.84
C GLN A 69 65.34 25.14 8.67
N SER A 70 65.93 26.13 8.00
CA SER A 70 65.32 26.79 6.84
C SER A 70 64.97 25.78 5.74
N GLY A 71 63.77 25.90 5.17
CA GLY A 71 63.23 24.94 4.18
C GLY A 71 62.53 23.71 4.77
N HIS A 72 62.52 23.54 6.11
CA HIS A 72 61.90 22.40 6.80
C HIS A 72 60.84 22.80 7.83
N ILE A 73 60.34 24.03 7.76
CA ILE A 73 59.31 24.55 8.68
C ILE A 73 58.00 23.81 8.45
N PRO A 74 57.40 23.17 9.48
CA PRO A 74 56.14 22.44 9.34
C PRO A 74 55.01 23.31 8.79
N ALA A 75 54.37 22.86 7.70
CA ALA A 75 53.35 23.59 6.98
C ALA A 75 52.00 23.60 7.71
N SER A 76 51.08 24.49 7.29
CA SER A 76 49.70 24.46 7.78
C SER A 76 49.01 23.16 7.40
N GLY A 77 48.35 22.51 8.36
CA GLY A 77 47.73 21.20 8.19
C GLY A 77 48.65 20.01 8.50
N GLU A 78 49.93 20.26 8.81
CA GLU A 78 50.84 19.25 9.36
C GLU A 78 50.81 19.25 10.89
N THR A 79 50.95 18.08 11.51
CA THR A 79 51.12 17.94 12.96
C THR A 79 52.58 17.59 13.27
N VAL A 80 53.20 18.34 14.17
CA VAL A 80 54.54 18.07 14.70
C VAL A 80 54.40 17.23 15.96
N ILE A 81 55.02 16.05 15.97
CA ILE A 81 55.06 15.16 17.12
C ILE A 81 56.51 15.07 17.56
N LEU A 82 56.77 15.48 18.80
CA LEU A 82 58.06 15.33 19.47
C LEU A 82 57.89 14.20 20.46
N ARG A 83 58.68 13.14 20.38
CA ARG A 83 58.61 12.02 21.32
C ARG A 83 59.97 11.54 21.75
N ARG A 84 60.08 11.07 22.99
CA ARG A 84 61.28 10.43 23.49
C ARG A 84 61.44 9.02 22.91
N VAL A 85 62.68 8.68 22.56
CA VAL A 85 63.10 7.36 22.08
C VAL A 85 64.40 6.96 22.77
N THR A 86 64.28 6.46 24.00
CA THR A 86 65.43 6.11 24.83
C THR A 86 66.03 4.79 24.35
N ALA A 87 67.36 4.75 24.15
CA ALA A 87 68.04 3.52 23.75
C ALA A 87 67.93 2.47 24.87
N GLN A 88 67.51 1.25 24.55
CA GLN A 88 67.31 0.15 25.51
C GLN A 88 68.65 -0.54 25.86
N THR A 89 69.61 0.25 26.36
CA THR A 89 70.95 -0.21 26.75
C THR A 89 71.29 0.21 28.18
N GLN A 90 72.13 -0.56 28.87
CA GLN A 90 72.69 -0.17 30.16
C GLN A 90 74.01 0.56 29.96
N ALA A 91 74.15 1.77 30.50
CA ALA A 91 75.36 2.57 30.41
C ALA A 91 76.16 2.63 31.73
N MET A 92 75.50 2.37 32.86
CA MET A 92 76.15 2.31 34.17
C MET A 92 76.84 0.96 34.34
N ASP A 93 78.15 1.00 34.53
CA ASP A 93 79.00 -0.13 34.88
C ASP A 93 79.52 0.08 36.32
N LEU A 94 79.26 -0.88 37.22
CA LEU A 94 79.64 -0.78 38.61
C LEU A 94 80.96 -1.52 38.83
N ILE A 95 81.98 -0.79 39.24
CA ILE A 95 83.30 -1.33 39.58
C ILE A 95 83.44 -1.38 41.10
N ASP A 96 83.92 -2.50 41.62
CA ASP A 96 84.12 -2.67 43.07
C ASP A 96 85.08 -1.62 43.64
N ASN A 97 84.64 -0.96 44.72
CA ASN A 97 85.35 0.11 45.45
C ASN A 97 85.52 1.46 44.73
N ASP A 98 84.89 1.65 43.55
CA ASP A 98 84.86 2.98 42.92
C ASP A 98 83.89 3.93 43.64
N PRO A 99 84.18 5.25 43.68
CA PRO A 99 83.25 6.22 44.23
C PRO A 99 81.90 6.22 43.51
N MET A 100 80.82 5.93 44.23
CA MET A 100 79.47 5.96 43.69
C MET A 100 79.00 7.40 43.50
N SER A 101 79.09 7.91 42.27
CA SER A 101 78.53 9.21 41.91
C SER A 101 77.01 9.15 41.91
N ALA A 102 76.38 10.02 42.70
CA ALA A 102 74.92 10.18 42.68
C ALA A 102 74.42 10.52 41.27
N ASP A 103 75.18 11.28 40.48
CA ASP A 103 74.79 11.65 39.11
C ASP A 103 74.74 10.44 38.16
N THR A 104 75.66 9.48 38.32
CA THR A 104 75.69 8.24 37.54
C THR A 104 74.48 7.35 37.86
N ILE A 105 74.13 7.24 39.15
CA ILE A 105 72.98 6.45 39.60
C ILE A 105 71.67 7.09 39.14
N GLU A 106 71.52 8.40 39.33
CA GLU A 106 70.34 9.15 38.92
C GLU A 106 70.13 9.07 37.40
N THR A 107 71.20 9.20 36.62
CA THR A 107 71.13 9.05 35.15
C THR A 107 70.70 7.65 34.73
N ALA A 108 71.18 6.60 35.42
CA ALA A 108 70.77 5.22 35.15
C ALA A 108 69.29 4.99 35.49
N HIS A 109 68.82 5.48 36.63
CA HIS A 109 67.42 5.35 37.04
C HIS A 109 66.47 6.15 36.13
N ASP A 110 66.83 7.39 35.78
CA ASP A 110 66.06 8.20 34.83
C ASP A 110 65.89 7.48 33.49
N LYS A 111 66.96 6.83 32.99
CA LYS A 111 66.91 6.05 31.76
C LYS A 111 65.93 4.87 31.87
N SER A 112 65.97 4.13 32.97
CA SER A 112 65.04 3.01 33.21
C SER A 112 63.58 3.46 33.28
N ILE A 113 63.30 4.58 33.96
CA ILE A 113 61.95 5.17 34.02
C ILE A 113 61.51 5.66 32.64
N ALA A 114 62.41 6.27 31.87
CA ALA A 114 62.11 6.72 30.51
C ALA A 114 61.68 5.56 29.60
N ILE A 115 62.44 4.45 29.61
CA ILE A 115 62.12 3.23 28.86
C ILE A 115 60.76 2.67 29.30
N ALA A 116 60.48 2.61 30.62
CA ALA A 116 59.22 2.08 31.12
C ALA A 116 58.00 2.91 30.66
N GLN A 117 58.10 4.25 30.71
CA GLN A 117 57.05 5.13 30.19
C GLN A 117 56.81 4.93 28.69
N GLU A 118 57.89 4.76 27.92
CA GLU A 118 57.83 4.52 26.47
C GLU A 118 57.22 3.16 26.11
N LEU A 119 57.52 2.11 26.88
CA LEU A 119 56.93 0.78 26.69
C LEU A 119 55.43 0.77 27.04
N GLN A 120 55.02 1.45 28.12
CA GLN A 120 53.61 1.55 28.49
C GLN A 120 52.79 2.24 27.39
N GLU A 121 53.31 3.31 26.79
CA GLU A 121 52.64 4.01 25.68
C GLU A 121 52.42 3.11 24.47
N GLN A 122 53.38 2.20 24.18
CA GLN A 122 53.24 1.24 23.09
C GLN A 122 52.20 0.16 23.40
N ILE A 123 52.15 -0.33 24.65
CA ILE A 123 51.18 -1.34 25.07
C ILE A 123 49.75 -0.80 25.02
N ASP A 124 49.53 0.45 25.46
CA ASP A 124 48.20 1.06 25.51
C ASP A 124 47.53 1.20 24.14
N ARG A 125 48.31 1.17 23.06
CA ARG A 125 47.85 1.29 21.66
C ARG A 125 47.93 -0.01 20.85
N SER A 126 48.05 -1.17 21.51
CA SER A 126 48.13 -2.50 20.87
C SER A 126 46.81 -3.29 20.89
N LEU A 127 46.61 -4.18 19.91
CA LEU A 127 45.53 -5.18 19.91
C LEU A 127 45.85 -6.29 20.93
N LYS A 128 44.92 -6.61 21.83
CA LYS A 128 45.12 -7.62 22.88
C LYS A 128 44.41 -8.92 22.51
N LEU A 129 45.15 -10.03 22.54
CA LEU A 129 44.63 -11.38 22.38
C LEU A 129 44.58 -12.09 23.74
N SER A 130 43.79 -13.16 23.83
CA SER A 130 43.82 -14.03 25.01
C SER A 130 45.21 -14.64 25.19
N ARG A 131 45.61 -14.87 26.45
CA ARG A 131 46.88 -15.52 26.81
C ARG A 131 47.03 -16.94 26.23
N THR A 132 45.93 -17.54 25.81
CA THR A 132 45.87 -18.89 25.24
C THR A 132 45.87 -18.92 23.70
N ASN A 133 45.85 -17.76 23.04
CA ASN A 133 45.89 -17.69 21.58
C ASN A 133 47.31 -17.40 21.10
N THR A 134 47.73 -18.12 20.06
CA THR A 134 48.98 -17.88 19.32
C THR A 134 48.65 -17.28 17.96
N MET A 135 49.42 -16.26 17.58
CA MET A 135 49.37 -15.59 16.30
C MET A 135 50.79 -15.46 15.76
N THR A 136 50.97 -15.70 14.46
CA THR A 136 52.30 -15.64 13.82
C THR A 136 52.68 -14.24 13.35
N SER A 137 51.69 -13.36 13.12
CA SER A 137 51.87 -11.96 12.82
C SER A 137 50.88 -11.09 13.60
N THR A 138 51.40 -10.06 14.29
CA THR A 138 50.59 -9.02 14.94
C THR A 138 50.73 -7.66 14.25
N GLU A 139 51.40 -7.62 13.10
CA GLU A 139 51.66 -6.41 12.34
C GLU A 139 50.80 -6.36 11.07
N PHE A 140 50.09 -5.24 10.90
CA PHE A 140 49.43 -4.93 9.63
C PHE A 140 50.49 -4.46 8.64
N THR A 141 50.96 -5.36 7.78
CA THR A 141 51.93 -5.05 6.72
C THR A 141 51.31 -4.32 5.52
N ILE A 142 50.00 -4.10 5.55
CA ILE A 142 49.24 -3.44 4.48
C ILE A 142 48.99 -1.95 4.79
N ASP A 143 49.25 -1.11 3.80
CA ASP A 143 49.11 0.34 3.92
C ASP A 143 47.64 0.78 4.15
N ALA A 144 47.46 2.07 4.47
CA ALA A 144 46.14 2.64 4.77
C ALA A 144 45.18 2.59 3.57
N THR A 145 45.70 2.68 2.34
CA THR A 145 44.91 2.62 1.11
C THR A 145 44.31 1.23 0.94
N ASN A 146 45.13 0.19 1.13
CA ASN A 146 44.72 -1.21 0.97
C ASN A 146 43.80 -1.72 2.08
N ARG A 147 43.74 -1.03 3.23
CA ARG A 147 42.80 -1.34 4.34
C ARG A 147 41.42 -0.69 4.20
N ALA A 148 41.26 0.32 3.36
CA ALA A 148 40.01 1.06 3.27
C ALA A 148 38.85 0.15 2.79
N GLY A 149 37.74 0.11 3.54
CA GLY A 149 36.52 -0.65 3.18
C GLY A 149 36.59 -2.17 3.42
N LYS A 150 37.72 -2.68 3.93
CA LYS A 150 37.93 -4.10 4.23
C LYS A 150 37.50 -4.43 5.67
N VAL A 151 37.16 -5.70 5.91
CA VAL A 151 36.78 -6.18 7.25
C VAL A 151 37.99 -6.86 7.91
N LEU A 152 38.25 -6.54 9.17
CA LEU A 152 39.21 -7.30 9.98
C LEU A 152 38.58 -8.65 10.35
N GLY A 153 39.18 -9.74 9.89
CA GLY A 153 38.67 -11.08 10.10
C GLY A 153 39.80 -12.10 10.27
N PHE A 154 39.43 -13.37 10.17
CA PHE A 154 40.37 -14.48 10.18
C PHE A 154 40.31 -15.18 8.83
N ASP A 155 41.47 -15.57 8.31
CA ASP A 155 41.52 -16.41 7.10
C ASP A 155 41.16 -17.87 7.41
N ASN A 156 41.24 -18.74 6.39
CA ASN A 156 40.91 -20.16 6.54
C ASN A 156 41.90 -20.95 7.42
N THR A 157 43.02 -20.35 7.79
CA THR A 157 43.99 -20.90 8.75
C THR A 157 43.81 -20.32 10.16
N GLY A 158 42.90 -19.35 10.32
CA GLY A 158 42.64 -18.69 11.60
C GLY A 158 43.59 -17.53 11.92
N GLU A 159 44.38 -17.07 10.94
CA GLU A 159 45.30 -15.93 11.13
C GLU A 159 44.57 -14.61 10.85
N LEU A 160 45.00 -13.50 11.49
CA LEU A 160 44.41 -12.18 11.26
C LEU A 160 44.63 -11.81 9.80
N SER A 161 43.52 -11.55 9.14
CA SER A 161 43.49 -11.11 7.75
C SER A 161 42.61 -9.89 7.65
N VAL A 162 43.04 -8.93 6.84
CA VAL A 162 42.15 -7.88 6.39
C VAL A 162 41.43 -8.43 5.16
N THR A 163 40.30 -9.07 5.44
CA THR A 163 39.46 -9.83 4.51
C THR A 163 38.79 -8.95 3.44
N ASN A 164 38.22 -9.59 2.42
CA ASN A 164 37.57 -8.95 1.27
C ASN A 164 36.54 -7.86 1.65
N GLU A 165 36.23 -6.98 0.69
CA GLU A 165 35.18 -5.96 0.85
C GLU A 165 33.84 -6.61 1.20
N ILE A 166 33.02 -5.91 2.00
CA ILE A 166 31.57 -6.15 2.00
C ILE A 166 31.11 -5.73 0.60
N GLY A 167 30.69 -6.69 -0.21
CA GLY A 167 30.24 -6.41 -1.57
C GLY A 167 29.12 -5.37 -1.59
N ILE A 168 29.05 -4.61 -2.67
CA ILE A 168 28.11 -3.51 -2.82
C ILE A 168 26.85 -4.03 -3.50
N ASN A 169 25.68 -3.50 -3.13
CA ASN A 169 24.49 -3.71 -3.94
C ASN A 169 24.60 -2.88 -5.24
N LYS A 170 24.78 -3.58 -6.36
CA LYS A 170 24.96 -3.01 -7.68
C LYS A 170 23.64 -2.72 -8.40
N GLY A 171 22.51 -3.06 -7.77
CA GLY A 171 21.19 -2.90 -8.37
C GLY A 171 20.98 -3.86 -9.53
N ASN A 172 20.43 -3.38 -10.64
CA ASN A 172 20.17 -4.20 -11.82
C ASN A 172 21.46 -4.58 -12.54
N TRP A 173 21.54 -5.81 -13.03
CA TRP A 173 22.69 -6.26 -13.80
C TRP A 173 22.87 -5.41 -15.06
N SER A 174 24.13 -5.10 -15.34
CA SER A 174 24.58 -4.41 -16.55
C SER A 174 25.80 -5.12 -17.11
N ALA A 175 25.90 -5.18 -18.44
CA ALA A 175 27.08 -5.71 -19.14
C ALA A 175 28.29 -4.77 -18.98
N SER A 176 29.49 -5.30 -19.23
CA SER A 176 30.77 -4.56 -19.15
C SER A 176 30.99 -3.84 -17.81
N THR A 177 30.35 -4.32 -16.74
CA THR A 177 30.40 -3.72 -15.41
C THR A 177 31.35 -4.52 -14.54
N ALA A 178 32.27 -3.85 -13.87
CA ALA A 178 33.15 -4.49 -12.89
C ALA A 178 32.34 -4.84 -11.64
N TYR A 179 32.34 -6.13 -11.30
CA TYR A 179 31.82 -6.66 -10.05
C TYR A 179 32.98 -7.12 -9.18
N ALA A 180 33.03 -6.58 -7.97
CA ALA A 180 33.89 -7.10 -6.93
C ALA A 180 33.30 -8.40 -6.36
N ASN A 181 34.12 -9.16 -5.63
CA ASN A 181 33.61 -10.33 -4.95
C ASN A 181 32.50 -9.92 -3.97
N ARG A 182 31.42 -10.70 -3.90
CA ARG A 182 30.22 -10.48 -3.08
C ARG A 182 29.32 -9.33 -3.49
N ASP A 183 29.61 -8.63 -4.59
CA ASP A 183 28.66 -7.65 -5.13
C ASP A 183 27.31 -8.33 -5.40
N ILE A 184 26.22 -7.68 -4.98
CA ILE A 184 24.86 -8.19 -5.13
C ILE A 184 24.24 -7.55 -6.35
N VAL A 185 23.59 -8.34 -7.19
CA VAL A 185 23.00 -7.87 -8.44
C VAL A 185 21.66 -8.53 -8.69
N LYS A 186 20.73 -7.78 -9.28
CA LYS A 186 19.44 -8.27 -9.73
C LYS A 186 19.49 -8.59 -11.22
N ASP A 187 19.19 -9.83 -11.57
CA ASP A 187 18.85 -10.20 -12.93
C ASP A 187 17.40 -9.76 -13.18
N THR A 188 17.19 -8.68 -13.92
CA THR A 188 15.86 -8.16 -14.28
C THR A 188 15.06 -9.05 -15.24
N SER A 189 15.67 -9.98 -15.99
CA SER A 189 14.90 -10.86 -16.89
C SER A 189 14.22 -12.00 -16.14
N THR A 190 14.86 -12.51 -15.07
CA THR A 190 14.30 -13.54 -14.18
C THR A 190 13.81 -12.98 -12.85
N ASN A 191 14.10 -11.71 -12.55
CA ASN A 191 13.97 -11.05 -11.25
C ASN A 191 14.80 -11.65 -10.10
N ASN A 192 15.61 -12.68 -10.39
CA ASN A 192 16.46 -13.33 -9.40
C ASN A 192 17.54 -12.39 -8.88
N ILE A 193 17.97 -12.60 -7.63
CA ILE A 193 19.08 -11.87 -7.03
C ILE A 193 20.28 -12.81 -6.95
N PHE A 194 21.43 -12.34 -7.43
CA PHE A 194 22.69 -13.06 -7.47
C PHE A 194 23.76 -12.33 -6.67
N MET A 195 24.77 -13.08 -6.25
CA MET A 195 25.99 -12.57 -5.66
C MET A 195 27.19 -12.97 -6.54
N ALA A 196 28.07 -12.03 -6.85
CA ALA A 196 29.32 -12.34 -7.55
C ALA A 196 30.22 -13.17 -6.64
N ASN A 197 30.66 -14.34 -7.09
CA ASN A 197 31.58 -15.20 -6.33
C ASN A 197 33.06 -15.02 -6.76
N THR A 198 33.28 -14.35 -7.89
CA THR A 198 34.59 -14.11 -8.50
C THR A 198 34.64 -12.68 -9.02
N VAL A 199 35.76 -11.98 -8.80
CA VAL A 199 35.99 -10.64 -9.38
C VAL A 199 36.02 -10.76 -10.91
N HIS A 200 35.18 -10.02 -11.60
CA HIS A 200 35.15 -10.02 -13.06
C HIS A 200 34.48 -8.74 -13.61
N THR A 201 34.73 -8.45 -14.88
CA THR A 201 33.90 -7.54 -15.65
C THR A 201 32.82 -8.38 -16.34
N SER A 202 31.55 -8.05 -16.11
CA SER A 202 30.43 -8.79 -16.68
C SER A 202 30.43 -8.76 -18.21
N SER A 203 30.03 -9.87 -18.80
CA SER A 203 29.97 -10.12 -20.23
C SER A 203 28.74 -10.95 -20.55
N GLY A 204 28.40 -11.06 -21.84
CA GLY A 204 27.16 -11.70 -22.29
C GLY A 204 25.93 -10.83 -22.05
N SER A 205 24.78 -11.46 -21.88
CA SER A 205 23.47 -10.85 -21.67
C SER A 205 22.73 -11.57 -20.54
N GLN A 206 21.64 -10.99 -20.04
CA GLN A 206 20.75 -11.70 -19.13
C GLN A 206 19.98 -12.80 -19.89
N PRO A 207 19.56 -13.90 -19.22
CA PRO A 207 19.66 -14.17 -17.79
C PRO A 207 21.03 -14.66 -17.32
N LEU A 208 21.39 -14.34 -16.07
CA LEU A 208 22.69 -14.69 -15.47
C LEU A 208 22.90 -16.19 -15.31
N THR A 209 21.82 -16.98 -15.26
CA THR A 209 21.88 -18.44 -15.15
C THR A 209 22.45 -19.14 -16.39
N THR A 210 22.43 -18.49 -17.55
CA THR A 210 22.87 -19.09 -18.83
C THR A 210 23.87 -18.23 -19.58
N ASN A 211 24.28 -17.09 -19.02
CA ASN A 211 25.20 -16.20 -19.71
C ASN A 211 26.65 -16.70 -19.65
N THR A 212 27.53 -15.99 -20.35
CA THR A 212 28.98 -16.27 -20.41
C THR A 212 29.64 -16.32 -19.03
N ASP A 213 29.10 -15.60 -18.05
CA ASP A 213 29.60 -15.51 -16.69
C ASP A 213 28.79 -16.36 -15.69
N SER A 214 27.93 -17.27 -16.13
CA SER A 214 27.01 -18.02 -15.26
C SER A 214 27.69 -18.73 -14.08
N ALA A 215 28.92 -19.24 -14.26
CA ALA A 215 29.71 -19.85 -13.19
C ALA A 215 30.27 -18.86 -12.14
N LYS A 216 30.21 -17.55 -12.43
CA LYS A 216 30.71 -16.46 -11.56
C LYS A 216 29.63 -15.86 -10.67
N TRP A 217 28.40 -16.37 -10.76
CA TRP A 217 27.23 -15.92 -10.01
C TRP A 217 26.68 -17.04 -9.14
N ASP A 218 26.49 -16.75 -7.86
CA ASP A 218 25.73 -17.60 -6.95
C ASP A 218 24.31 -17.04 -6.81
N LEU A 219 23.29 -17.90 -6.99
CA LEU A 219 21.90 -17.51 -6.77
C LEU A 219 21.67 -17.26 -5.29
N LEU A 220 21.25 -16.04 -4.95
CA LEU A 220 20.91 -15.65 -3.58
C LEU A 220 19.40 -15.73 -3.34
N VAL A 221 18.59 -15.29 -4.31
CA VAL A 221 17.11 -15.33 -4.23
C VAL A 221 16.52 -15.76 -5.57
N ASP A 222 15.73 -16.83 -5.57
CA ASP A 222 14.84 -17.23 -6.66
C ASP A 222 13.51 -16.46 -6.55
N ALA A 223 13.30 -15.53 -7.47
CA ALA A 223 12.12 -14.68 -7.52
C ALA A 223 10.85 -15.43 -7.94
N ALA A 224 10.96 -16.46 -8.78
CA ALA A 224 9.81 -17.27 -9.16
C ALA A 224 9.30 -18.06 -7.95
N SER A 225 10.21 -18.76 -7.25
CA SER A 225 9.89 -19.48 -6.03
C SER A 225 9.31 -18.55 -4.95
N ALA A 226 9.89 -17.35 -4.77
CA ALA A 226 9.37 -16.35 -3.83
C ALA A 226 7.96 -15.84 -4.22
N THR A 227 7.71 -15.61 -5.51
CA THR A 227 6.41 -15.17 -6.03
C THR A 227 5.35 -16.26 -5.89
N THR A 228 5.70 -17.52 -6.18
CA THR A 228 4.83 -18.68 -5.95
C THR A 228 4.47 -18.82 -4.48
N ALA A 229 5.45 -18.73 -3.58
CA ALA A 229 5.20 -18.78 -2.13
C ALA A 229 4.24 -17.66 -1.68
N SER A 230 4.44 -16.42 -2.17
CA SER A 230 3.56 -15.28 -1.89
C SER A 230 2.12 -15.50 -2.40
N THR A 231 1.98 -16.01 -3.63
CA THR A 231 0.68 -16.31 -4.23
C THR A 231 -0.04 -17.42 -3.45
N SER A 232 0.67 -18.48 -3.08
CA SER A 232 0.13 -19.57 -2.26
C SER A 232 -0.32 -19.10 -0.88
N ALA A 233 0.42 -18.19 -0.25
CA ALA A 233 0.02 -17.59 1.02
C ALA A 233 -1.26 -16.75 0.87
N THR A 234 -1.36 -15.94 -0.20
CA THR A 234 -2.54 -15.12 -0.51
C THR A 234 -3.79 -15.99 -0.79
N ASN A 235 -3.62 -17.07 -1.54
CA ASN A 235 -4.68 -18.03 -1.82
C ASN A 235 -5.15 -18.73 -0.53
N SER A 236 -4.21 -19.12 0.34
CA SER A 236 -4.53 -19.75 1.62
C SER A 236 -5.28 -18.80 2.55
N ALA A 237 -4.89 -17.53 2.59
CA ALA A 237 -5.61 -16.49 3.35
C ALA A 237 -7.03 -16.25 2.81
N SER A 238 -7.20 -16.26 1.49
CA SER A 238 -8.51 -16.11 0.84
C SER A 238 -9.42 -17.32 1.13
N ALA A 239 -8.88 -18.54 1.06
CA ALA A 239 -9.60 -19.76 1.41
C ALA A 239 -10.00 -19.81 2.89
N ALA A 240 -9.13 -19.34 3.79
CA ALA A 240 -9.44 -19.22 5.22
C ALA A 240 -10.59 -18.21 5.46
N SER A 241 -10.56 -17.05 4.81
CA SER A 241 -11.63 -16.04 4.88
C SER A 241 -12.97 -16.56 4.34
N ALA A 242 -12.95 -17.30 3.22
CA ALA A 242 -14.15 -17.95 2.68
C ALA A 242 -14.69 -18.99 3.66
N SER A 243 -13.82 -19.82 4.24
CA SER A 243 -14.19 -20.83 5.25
C SER A 243 -14.80 -20.18 6.50
N ALA A 244 -14.27 -19.05 6.95
CA ALA A 244 -14.82 -18.28 8.07
C ALA A 244 -16.23 -17.74 7.76
N SER A 245 -16.45 -17.21 6.55
CA SER A 245 -17.77 -16.76 6.09
C SER A 245 -18.78 -17.92 6.03
N THR A 246 -18.37 -19.08 5.52
CA THR A 246 -19.19 -20.31 5.52
C THR A 246 -19.52 -20.75 6.95
N ALA A 247 -18.54 -20.75 7.86
CA ALA A 247 -18.77 -21.11 9.26
C ALA A 247 -19.76 -20.15 9.95
N SER A 248 -19.64 -18.84 9.71
CA SER A 248 -20.57 -17.84 10.22
C SER A 248 -22.00 -18.05 9.69
N THR A 249 -22.12 -18.37 8.40
CA THR A 249 -23.41 -18.67 7.76
C THR A 249 -24.02 -19.92 8.38
N GLN A 250 -23.23 -20.97 8.56
CA GLN A 250 -23.68 -22.22 9.14
C GLN A 250 -24.09 -22.07 10.62
N ALA A 251 -23.39 -21.24 11.39
CA ALA A 251 -23.78 -20.88 12.75
C ALA A 251 -25.13 -20.16 12.79
N GLY A 252 -25.39 -19.25 11.84
CA GLY A 252 -26.70 -18.62 11.66
C GLY A 252 -27.80 -19.64 11.36
N ILE A 253 -27.56 -20.55 10.41
CA ILE A 253 -28.51 -21.63 10.08
C ILE A 253 -28.77 -22.52 11.30
N SER A 254 -27.73 -22.90 12.06
CA SER A 254 -27.89 -23.71 13.27
C SER A 254 -28.73 -22.99 14.33
N THR A 255 -28.57 -21.67 14.47
CA THR A 255 -29.38 -20.85 15.38
C THR A 255 -30.84 -20.83 14.95
N THR A 256 -31.11 -20.63 13.66
CA THR A 256 -32.48 -20.69 13.11
C THR A 256 -33.11 -22.06 13.32
N LYS A 257 -32.38 -23.14 13.07
CA LYS A 257 -32.87 -24.52 13.28
C LYS A 257 -33.13 -24.83 14.76
N ALA A 258 -32.33 -24.30 15.68
CA ALA A 258 -32.61 -24.40 17.11
C ALA A 258 -33.94 -23.69 17.46
N GLY A 259 -34.20 -22.51 16.88
CA GLY A 259 -35.46 -21.79 17.04
C GLY A 259 -36.67 -22.55 16.48
N GLU A 260 -36.56 -23.08 15.26
CA GLU A 260 -37.60 -23.91 14.64
C GLU A 260 -37.92 -25.17 15.45
N SER A 261 -36.89 -25.81 16.03
CA SER A 261 -37.05 -26.98 16.90
C SER A 261 -37.76 -26.63 18.20
N ALA A 262 -37.42 -25.49 18.82
CA ALA A 262 -38.08 -25.00 20.01
C ALA A 262 -39.56 -24.66 19.76
N ALA A 263 -39.86 -24.00 18.63
CA ALA A 263 -41.24 -23.71 18.23
C ALA A 263 -42.04 -25.01 18.00
N SER A 264 -41.44 -25.99 17.32
CA SER A 264 -42.05 -27.30 17.10
C SER A 264 -42.34 -28.04 18.41
N ALA A 265 -41.43 -27.95 19.39
CA ALA A 265 -41.64 -28.51 20.73
C ALA A 265 -42.78 -27.81 21.48
N ALA A 266 -42.91 -26.49 21.34
CA ALA A 266 -44.01 -25.71 21.93
C ALA A 266 -45.37 -26.08 21.31
N SER A 267 -45.44 -26.22 19.99
CA SER A 267 -46.64 -26.70 19.30
C SER A 267 -47.03 -28.10 19.75
N ALA A 268 -46.08 -29.03 19.84
CA ALA A 268 -46.35 -30.38 20.33
C ALA A 268 -46.88 -30.40 21.77
N LEU A 269 -46.41 -29.47 22.63
CA LEU A 269 -46.95 -29.31 23.98
C LEU A 269 -48.38 -28.76 23.98
N SER A 270 -48.69 -27.81 23.10
CA SER A 270 -50.05 -27.30 22.92
C SER A 270 -50.99 -28.41 22.44
N ASP A 271 -50.60 -29.15 21.41
CA ASP A 271 -51.40 -30.27 20.88
C ASP A 271 -51.68 -31.33 21.95
N LYS A 272 -50.69 -31.62 22.81
CA LYS A 272 -50.87 -32.51 23.96
C LYS A 272 -51.91 -31.98 24.96
N ASN A 273 -51.89 -30.67 25.23
CA ASN A 273 -52.85 -30.04 26.14
C ASN A 273 -54.26 -30.02 25.56
N ASP A 274 -54.39 -29.74 24.26
CA ASP A 274 -55.67 -29.77 23.54
C ASP A 274 -56.23 -31.20 23.51
N ALA A 275 -55.39 -32.20 23.24
CA ALA A 275 -55.78 -33.60 23.31
C ALA A 275 -56.23 -34.01 24.73
N THR A 276 -55.55 -33.51 25.77
CA THR A 276 -55.94 -33.74 27.17
C THR A 276 -57.28 -33.09 27.49
N THR A 277 -57.51 -31.87 27.00
CA THR A 277 -58.77 -31.13 27.18
C THR A 277 -59.91 -31.85 26.47
N ALA A 278 -59.70 -32.28 25.22
CA ALA A 278 -60.67 -33.04 24.45
C ALA A 278 -61.00 -34.38 25.11
N LYS A 279 -60.00 -35.10 25.64
CA LYS A 279 -60.22 -36.31 26.43
C LYS A 279 -61.09 -36.02 27.66
N ASN A 280 -60.79 -34.97 28.43
CA ASN A 280 -61.55 -34.64 29.63
C ASN A 280 -63.01 -34.27 29.28
N ALA A 281 -63.21 -33.49 28.20
CA ALA A 281 -64.55 -33.17 27.72
C ALA A 281 -65.32 -34.43 27.27
N ALA A 282 -64.65 -35.38 26.61
CA ALA A 282 -65.25 -36.65 26.23
C ALA A 282 -65.64 -37.50 27.45
N VAL A 283 -64.80 -37.54 28.50
CA VAL A 283 -65.13 -38.22 29.77
C VAL A 283 -66.33 -37.57 30.44
N VAL A 284 -66.38 -36.23 30.51
CA VAL A 284 -67.54 -35.51 31.07
C VAL A 284 -68.80 -35.78 30.26
N ALA A 285 -68.72 -35.79 28.92
CA ALA A 285 -69.84 -36.09 28.05
C ALA A 285 -70.30 -37.55 28.21
N GLN A 286 -69.36 -38.50 28.36
CA GLN A 286 -69.67 -39.89 28.66
C GLN A 286 -70.43 -40.00 29.98
N THR A 287 -69.92 -39.43 31.07
CA THR A 287 -70.59 -39.47 32.38
C THR A 287 -71.97 -38.82 32.32
N ALA A 288 -72.12 -37.70 31.59
CA ALA A 288 -73.42 -37.06 31.40
C ALA A 288 -74.39 -37.93 30.58
N ALA A 289 -73.90 -38.63 29.56
CA ALA A 289 -74.71 -39.56 28.75
C ALA A 289 -75.09 -40.82 29.54
N GLU A 290 -74.18 -41.38 30.33
CA GLU A 290 -74.43 -42.49 31.25
C GLU A 290 -75.50 -42.10 32.28
N ALA A 291 -75.37 -40.94 32.91
CA ALA A 291 -76.38 -40.43 33.86
C ALA A 291 -77.73 -40.13 33.20
N ALA A 292 -77.73 -39.63 31.96
CA ALA A 292 -78.96 -39.38 31.20
C ALA A 292 -79.66 -40.69 30.80
N LEU A 293 -78.89 -41.72 30.44
CA LEU A 293 -79.42 -43.04 30.12
C LEU A 293 -79.98 -43.72 31.36
N ASP A 294 -79.26 -43.67 32.48
CA ASP A 294 -79.68 -44.16 33.81
C ASP A 294 -81.01 -43.50 34.23
N THR A 295 -81.06 -42.16 34.20
CA THR A 295 -82.29 -41.41 34.50
C THR A 295 -83.44 -41.74 33.53
N PHE A 296 -83.13 -42.00 32.26
CA PHE A 296 -84.13 -42.38 31.28
C PHE A 296 -84.65 -43.80 31.53
N ASP A 297 -83.77 -44.75 31.84
CA ASP A 297 -84.12 -46.14 32.12
C ASP A 297 -84.97 -46.26 33.40
N ASP A 298 -84.63 -45.50 34.45
CA ASP A 298 -85.42 -45.39 35.69
C ASP A 298 -86.82 -44.81 35.46
N ARG A 299 -86.94 -43.91 34.48
CA ARG A 299 -88.22 -43.28 34.12
C ARG A 299 -88.97 -44.03 33.04
N PHE A 300 -88.33 -44.86 32.23
CA PHE A 300 -88.95 -45.64 31.16
C PHE A 300 -88.58 -47.11 31.33
N LEU A 301 -89.42 -47.83 32.06
CA LEU A 301 -89.17 -49.22 32.44
C LEU A 301 -89.40 -50.21 31.28
N GLY A 302 -89.73 -49.71 30.09
CA GLY A 302 -89.97 -50.52 28.89
C GLY A 302 -91.31 -51.26 28.90
N ALA A 303 -91.34 -52.43 28.24
CA ALA A 303 -92.55 -53.24 28.10
C ALA A 303 -92.61 -54.33 29.17
N LYS A 304 -93.70 -54.37 29.95
CA LYS A 304 -93.91 -55.36 31.02
C LYS A 304 -95.36 -55.86 30.98
N SER A 305 -95.59 -57.10 31.39
CA SER A 305 -96.92 -57.71 31.40
C SER A 305 -97.74 -57.41 32.67
N SER A 306 -97.15 -56.70 33.63
CA SER A 306 -97.81 -56.29 34.88
C SER A 306 -97.06 -55.09 35.50
N ASP A 307 -97.72 -54.40 36.42
CA ASP A 307 -97.20 -53.25 37.15
C ASP A 307 -95.87 -53.60 37.86
N PRO A 308 -94.74 -52.96 37.51
CA PRO A 308 -93.49 -53.12 38.23
C PRO A 308 -93.59 -52.58 39.66
N SER A 309 -92.78 -53.11 40.58
CA SER A 309 -92.67 -52.64 41.98
C SER A 309 -91.33 -51.96 42.28
N VAL A 310 -90.36 -52.15 41.39
CA VAL A 310 -89.03 -51.53 41.38
C VAL A 310 -88.71 -51.13 39.96
N ASP A 311 -87.78 -50.21 39.77
CA ASP A 311 -87.24 -49.87 38.46
C ASP A 311 -86.37 -51.01 37.87
N ASN A 312 -85.70 -50.74 36.75
CA ASN A 312 -84.90 -51.74 36.05
C ASN A 312 -83.56 -52.07 36.74
N ASP A 313 -83.11 -51.23 37.68
CA ASP A 313 -81.91 -51.47 38.51
C ASP A 313 -82.25 -52.05 39.90
N GLY A 314 -83.55 -52.16 40.21
CA GLY A 314 -84.05 -52.73 41.45
C GLY A 314 -84.20 -51.71 42.59
N ALA A 315 -84.12 -50.41 42.28
CA ALA A 315 -84.41 -49.33 43.20
C ALA A 315 -85.92 -48.99 43.23
N SER A 316 -86.29 -48.05 44.11
CA SER A 316 -87.71 -47.68 44.29
C SER A 316 -88.18 -46.80 43.15
N LEU A 317 -89.37 -47.08 42.62
CA LEU A 317 -89.98 -46.34 41.52
C LEU A 317 -90.03 -44.83 41.79
N VAL A 318 -89.61 -44.06 40.81
CA VAL A 318 -89.70 -42.59 40.83
C VAL A 318 -91.06 -42.10 40.34
N ASP A 319 -91.50 -40.94 40.85
CA ASP A 319 -92.74 -40.31 40.39
C ASP A 319 -92.65 -39.99 38.89
N GLY A 320 -93.69 -40.35 38.14
CA GLY A 320 -93.73 -40.18 36.70
C GLY A 320 -92.98 -41.24 35.91
N ALA A 321 -92.44 -42.32 36.52
CA ALA A 321 -91.92 -43.46 35.77
C ALA A 321 -93.02 -44.05 34.86
N ILE A 322 -92.66 -44.56 33.69
CA ILE A 322 -93.61 -45.04 32.67
C ILE A 322 -93.21 -46.41 32.16
N TYR A 323 -94.21 -47.24 31.82
CA TYR A 323 -93.98 -48.52 31.15
C TYR A 323 -95.14 -48.84 30.22
N PHE A 324 -94.89 -49.67 29.22
CA PHE A 324 -95.91 -50.21 28.33
C PHE A 324 -96.44 -51.52 28.88
N ASP A 325 -97.71 -51.53 29.27
CA ASP A 325 -98.43 -52.73 29.69
C ASP A 325 -98.81 -53.54 28.46
N THR A 326 -98.02 -54.57 28.16
CA THR A 326 -98.21 -55.43 26.97
C THR A 326 -99.46 -56.31 27.06
N THR A 327 -100.04 -56.48 28.26
CA THR A 327 -101.26 -57.27 28.40
C THR A 327 -102.48 -56.46 27.99
N ASN A 328 -102.42 -55.14 28.17
CA ASN A 328 -103.54 -54.23 27.92
C ASN A 328 -103.29 -53.25 26.76
N ASP A 329 -102.12 -53.30 26.12
CA ASP A 329 -101.67 -52.38 25.07
C ASP A 329 -101.80 -50.89 25.42
N ILE A 330 -101.48 -50.54 26.67
CA ILE A 330 -101.55 -49.16 27.19
C ILE A 330 -100.24 -48.71 27.84
N MET A 331 -99.95 -47.41 27.73
CA MET A 331 -98.90 -46.78 28.52
C MET A 331 -99.44 -46.45 29.92
N LYS A 332 -98.68 -46.79 30.96
CA LYS A 332 -98.94 -46.38 32.35
C LYS A 332 -97.83 -45.49 32.88
N VAL A 333 -98.18 -44.63 33.85
CA VAL A 333 -97.33 -43.73 34.61
C VAL A 333 -97.48 -43.98 36.11
N TYR A 334 -96.38 -44.05 36.84
CA TYR A 334 -96.37 -44.24 38.28
C TYR A 334 -96.62 -42.90 38.97
N ASP A 335 -97.55 -42.90 39.92
CA ASP A 335 -97.85 -41.77 40.80
C ASP A 335 -97.32 -42.14 42.18
N LEU A 336 -96.17 -41.58 42.54
CA LEU A 336 -95.48 -41.86 43.79
C LEU A 336 -96.27 -41.36 45.00
N THR A 337 -97.00 -40.24 44.86
CA THR A 337 -97.78 -39.65 45.95
C THR A 337 -98.88 -40.62 46.41
N ASN A 338 -99.47 -41.35 45.47
CA ASN A 338 -100.51 -42.33 45.73
C ASN A 338 -100.00 -43.78 45.64
N THR A 339 -98.71 -44.00 45.38
CA THR A 339 -98.04 -45.29 45.24
C THR A 339 -98.72 -46.27 44.27
N GLN A 340 -99.20 -45.78 43.12
CA GLN A 340 -100.00 -46.56 42.17
C GLN A 340 -99.63 -46.27 40.71
N TRP A 341 -99.91 -47.22 39.81
CA TRP A 341 -99.81 -47.00 38.36
C TRP A 341 -101.13 -46.45 37.79
N ARG A 342 -101.02 -45.42 36.94
CA ARG A 342 -102.14 -44.76 36.26
C ARG A 342 -101.98 -44.87 34.76
N GLN A 343 -103.07 -45.04 34.02
CA GLN A 343 -103.03 -45.05 32.56
C GLN A 343 -102.78 -43.63 32.01
N LEU A 344 -101.85 -43.50 31.05
CA LEU A 344 -101.57 -42.25 30.32
C LEU A 344 -102.55 -42.00 29.17
N THR A 345 -102.97 -43.06 28.50
CA THR A 345 -103.91 -42.96 27.37
C THR A 345 -105.23 -42.39 27.84
N LEU A 346 -105.69 -41.33 27.17
CA LEU A 346 -107.03 -40.79 27.39
C LEU A 346 -108.05 -41.91 27.23
N THR A 347 -109.02 -41.95 28.12
CA THR A 347 -110.22 -42.72 27.85
C THR A 347 -110.83 -42.24 26.53
N SER A 348 -111.52 -43.12 25.82
CA SER A 348 -112.23 -42.78 24.58
C SER A 348 -113.12 -41.53 24.74
N THR A 349 -113.66 -41.30 25.93
CA THR A 349 -114.40 -40.09 26.31
C THR A 349 -113.54 -38.82 26.34
N ASN A 350 -112.34 -38.87 26.93
CA ASN A 350 -111.46 -37.69 27.00
C ASN A 350 -110.82 -37.36 25.65
N GLN A 351 -110.56 -38.36 24.80
CA GLN A 351 -110.10 -38.15 23.42
C GLN A 351 -111.12 -37.33 22.60
N ALA A 352 -112.42 -37.53 22.83
CA ALA A 352 -113.48 -36.75 22.20
C ALA A 352 -113.45 -35.26 22.60
N HIS A 353 -113.05 -34.94 23.84
CA HIS A 353 -112.88 -33.55 24.29
C HIS A 353 -111.62 -32.89 23.69
N VAL A 354 -110.51 -33.64 23.53
CA VAL A 354 -109.28 -33.12 22.88
C VAL A 354 -109.49 -32.84 21.39
N ASN A 355 -110.33 -33.64 20.71
CA ASN A 355 -110.70 -33.41 19.31
C ASN A 355 -111.42 -32.06 19.09
N VAL A 356 -112.03 -31.47 20.12
CA VAL A 356 -112.62 -30.11 20.07
C VAL A 356 -111.53 -29.02 20.08
N VAL A 357 -110.42 -29.22 20.77
CA VAL A 357 -109.27 -28.30 20.80
C VAL A 357 -108.49 -28.33 19.47
N SER A 358 -108.52 -29.45 18.75
CA SER A 358 -107.94 -29.60 17.41
C SER A 358 -108.52 -28.60 16.39
N GLY A 359 -109.75 -28.10 16.59
CA GLY A 359 -110.34 -27.05 15.76
C GLY A 359 -109.64 -25.69 15.84
N ILE A 360 -108.78 -25.48 16.86
CA ILE A 360 -108.01 -24.23 17.07
C ILE A 360 -106.58 -24.37 16.51
N GLN A 361 -106.21 -25.55 16.00
CA GLN A 361 -104.84 -25.93 15.67
C GLN A 361 -104.18 -25.10 14.56
N ALA A 362 -104.96 -24.55 13.62
CA ALA A 362 -104.41 -23.71 12.54
C ALA A 362 -103.87 -22.36 13.06
N ALA A 363 -104.52 -21.73 14.04
CA ALA A 363 -104.07 -20.47 14.62
C ALA A 363 -102.85 -20.65 15.55
N VAL A 364 -102.77 -21.79 16.24
CA VAL A 364 -101.67 -22.11 17.18
C VAL A 364 -100.41 -22.59 16.44
N THR A 365 -100.56 -23.29 15.30
CA THR A 365 -99.40 -23.73 14.48
C THR A 365 -98.66 -22.54 13.85
N GLY A 366 -99.36 -21.44 13.55
CA GLY A 366 -98.75 -20.20 13.08
C GLY A 366 -97.89 -19.50 14.14
N VAL A 367 -98.26 -19.58 15.42
CA VAL A 367 -97.53 -18.96 16.54
C VAL A 367 -96.34 -19.83 16.98
N ASN A 368 -96.47 -21.16 16.97
CA ASN A 368 -95.40 -22.07 17.42
C ASN A 368 -94.18 -22.13 16.49
N ASN A 369 -94.35 -21.81 15.20
CA ASN A 369 -93.23 -21.79 14.24
C ASN A 369 -92.38 -20.52 14.31
N ILE A 370 -92.71 -19.55 15.17
CA ILE A 370 -92.00 -18.26 15.29
C ILE A 370 -91.18 -18.17 16.60
N SER A 371 -91.44 -19.02 17.60
CA SER A 371 -90.84 -18.92 18.95
C SER A 371 -89.31 -19.15 18.99
N ALA A 372 -88.81 -20.15 18.28
CA ALA A 372 -87.37 -20.43 18.22
C ALA A 372 -86.60 -19.37 17.42
N ALA A 373 -87.21 -18.84 16.35
CA ALA A 373 -86.63 -17.76 15.55
C ALA A 373 -86.59 -16.44 16.32
N VAL A 374 -87.66 -16.08 17.03
CA VAL A 374 -87.72 -14.84 17.84
C VAL A 374 -86.80 -14.90 19.05
N SER A 375 -86.67 -16.04 19.74
CA SER A 375 -85.76 -16.18 20.89
C SER A 375 -84.29 -16.15 20.47
N SER A 376 -83.96 -16.71 19.31
CA SER A 376 -82.61 -16.66 18.73
C SER A 376 -82.25 -15.24 18.28
N VAL A 377 -83.18 -14.53 17.63
CA VAL A 377 -83.00 -13.12 17.24
C VAL A 377 -82.90 -12.20 18.48
N ASN A 378 -83.69 -12.45 19.53
CA ASN A 378 -83.67 -11.64 20.74
C ASN A 378 -82.41 -11.86 21.58
N SER A 379 -81.91 -13.09 21.68
CA SER A 379 -80.63 -13.40 22.37
C SER A 379 -79.42 -12.80 21.66
N ASN A 380 -79.50 -12.67 20.33
CA ASN A 380 -78.45 -12.04 19.54
C ASN A 380 -78.68 -10.53 19.30
N SER A 381 -79.77 -9.95 19.81
CA SER A 381 -80.15 -8.55 19.53
C SER A 381 -79.08 -7.55 19.96
N SER A 382 -78.41 -7.80 21.10
CA SER A 382 -77.29 -6.96 21.57
C SER A 382 -76.07 -7.09 20.67
N ASN A 383 -75.76 -8.29 20.18
CA ASN A 383 -74.64 -8.53 19.25
C ASN A 383 -74.92 -7.92 17.86
N ILE A 384 -76.16 -8.05 17.37
CA ILE A 384 -76.61 -7.47 16.09
C ILE A 384 -76.58 -5.94 16.15
N ASN A 385 -77.04 -5.34 17.25
CA ASN A 385 -76.97 -3.88 17.44
C ASN A 385 -75.53 -3.37 17.61
N THR A 386 -74.65 -4.15 18.23
CA THR A 386 -73.21 -3.86 18.33
C THR A 386 -72.53 -3.91 16.96
N LEU A 387 -72.91 -4.88 16.13
CA LEU A 387 -72.38 -5.08 14.79
C LEU A 387 -72.87 -4.01 13.79
N ALA A 388 -74.12 -3.54 13.95
CA ALA A 388 -74.70 -2.47 13.13
C ALA A 388 -74.05 -1.10 13.36
N GLY A 389 -73.35 -0.89 14.48
CA GLY A 389 -72.58 0.32 14.78
C GLY A 389 -71.19 0.37 14.13
N VAL A 390 -70.71 -0.73 13.55
CA VAL A 390 -69.39 -0.82 12.92
C VAL A 390 -69.49 -0.47 11.44
N SER A 391 -69.12 0.76 11.08
CA SER A 391 -68.96 1.15 9.67
C SER A 391 -67.87 0.31 9.00
N GLY A 392 -68.18 -0.41 7.91
CA GLY A 392 -67.19 -1.16 7.12
C GLY A 392 -67.13 -2.67 7.38
N LEU A 393 -68.17 -3.28 7.93
CA LEU A 393 -68.20 -4.74 8.18
C LEU A 393 -67.94 -5.59 6.92
N ALA A 394 -68.34 -5.12 5.74
CA ALA A 394 -68.02 -5.75 4.45
C ALA A 394 -66.51 -5.74 4.11
N SER A 395 -65.76 -4.78 4.67
CA SER A 395 -64.30 -4.66 4.49
C SER A 395 -63.51 -5.54 5.47
N LEU A 396 -64.14 -6.05 6.54
CA LEU A 396 -63.46 -6.87 7.55
C LEU A 396 -63.07 -8.26 7.03
N ALA A 397 -63.87 -8.82 6.11
CA ALA A 397 -63.54 -10.08 5.43
C ALA A 397 -62.35 -9.94 4.46
N ALA A 398 -62.17 -8.75 3.85
CA ALA A 398 -61.02 -8.44 2.99
C ALA A 398 -59.78 -7.99 3.80
N ALA A 399 -59.97 -7.53 5.03
CA ALA A 399 -58.90 -7.05 5.89
C ALA A 399 -58.20 -8.17 6.70
N SER A 400 -58.70 -9.41 6.71
CA SER A 400 -58.13 -10.48 7.56
C SER A 400 -56.64 -10.74 7.26
N GLY A 401 -56.24 -10.70 5.99
CA GLY A 401 -54.85 -10.83 5.57
C GLY A 401 -54.00 -9.61 5.97
N ALA A 402 -54.54 -8.40 5.86
CA ALA A 402 -53.85 -7.17 6.27
C ALA A 402 -53.68 -7.08 7.80
N VAL A 403 -54.72 -7.45 8.57
CA VAL A 403 -54.69 -7.51 10.03
C VAL A 403 -53.72 -8.58 10.52
N THR A 404 -53.70 -9.74 9.87
CA THR A 404 -52.71 -10.80 10.17
C THR A 404 -51.29 -10.32 9.87
N ASN A 405 -51.08 -9.61 8.75
CA ASN A 405 -49.76 -9.07 8.41
C ASN A 405 -49.30 -7.98 9.39
N VAL A 406 -50.19 -7.09 9.84
CA VAL A 406 -49.88 -6.09 10.88
C VAL A 406 -49.61 -6.78 12.21
N ASN A 407 -50.36 -7.83 12.57
CA ASN A 407 -50.15 -8.58 13.80
C ASN A 407 -48.81 -9.35 13.81
N ASN A 408 -48.44 -9.94 12.67
CA ASN A 408 -47.14 -10.61 12.51
C ASN A 408 -45.97 -9.63 12.54
N ASN A 409 -46.18 -8.39 12.08
CA ASN A 409 -45.21 -7.32 12.13
C ASN A 409 -45.42 -6.39 13.33
N LEU A 410 -46.21 -6.79 14.34
CA LEU A 410 -46.65 -5.89 15.41
C LEU A 410 -45.46 -5.29 16.18
N THR A 411 -44.40 -6.09 16.38
CA THR A 411 -43.14 -5.59 16.97
C THR A 411 -42.49 -4.53 16.10
N SER A 412 -42.39 -4.73 14.79
CA SER A 412 -41.84 -3.74 13.87
C SER A 412 -42.70 -2.49 13.75
N VAL A 413 -44.03 -2.64 13.78
CA VAL A 413 -45.01 -1.55 13.75
C VAL A 413 -44.93 -0.72 15.05
N ASN A 414 -44.88 -1.38 16.20
CA ASN A 414 -44.71 -0.73 17.49
C ASN A 414 -43.33 -0.07 17.59
N ASN A 415 -42.26 -0.74 17.12
CA ASN A 415 -40.93 -0.15 17.06
C ASN A 415 -40.90 1.08 16.14
N PHE A 416 -41.57 1.04 14.99
CA PHE A 416 -41.70 2.21 14.12
C PHE A 416 -42.52 3.32 14.78
N ALA A 417 -43.55 3.02 15.57
CA ALA A 417 -44.31 4.02 16.32
C ALA A 417 -43.50 4.70 17.45
N GLU A 418 -42.55 3.97 18.06
CA GLU A 418 -41.63 4.53 19.05
C GLU A 418 -40.48 5.33 18.40
N VAL A 419 -39.90 4.77 17.33
CA VAL A 419 -38.75 5.35 16.62
C VAL A 419 -39.17 6.48 15.69
N TYR A 420 -40.35 6.47 15.08
CA TYR A 420 -40.84 7.53 14.19
C TYR A 420 -42.16 8.11 14.67
N ARG A 421 -42.10 9.35 15.16
CA ARG A 421 -43.26 10.07 15.71
C ARG A 421 -43.62 11.26 14.83
N ILE A 422 -44.91 11.51 14.65
CA ILE A 422 -45.43 12.69 13.96
C ILE A 422 -46.24 13.50 14.96
N SER A 423 -45.76 14.70 15.31
CA SER A 423 -46.46 15.57 16.26
C SER A 423 -46.01 17.02 16.10
N ALA A 424 -46.85 17.95 16.54
CA ALA A 424 -46.55 19.39 16.54
C ALA A 424 -45.47 19.77 17.58
N ASN A 425 -45.37 19.00 18.66
CA ASN A 425 -44.39 19.22 19.73
C ASN A 425 -43.37 18.08 19.75
N ALA A 426 -42.13 18.40 20.14
CA ALA A 426 -41.07 17.41 20.29
C ALA A 426 -41.47 16.37 21.33
N PRO A 427 -41.27 15.07 21.07
CA PRO A 427 -41.44 14.04 22.07
C PRO A 427 -40.52 14.29 23.28
N THR A 428 -41.02 14.07 24.50
CA THR A 428 -40.29 14.36 25.75
C THR A 428 -39.93 13.11 26.56
N SER A 429 -40.33 11.93 26.08
CA SER A 429 -40.09 10.63 26.71
C SER A 429 -39.93 9.56 25.62
N SER A 430 -39.40 8.38 25.98
CA SER A 430 -39.04 7.34 25.00
C SER A 430 -38.11 7.92 23.93
N LEU A 431 -36.96 8.45 24.37
CA LEU A 431 -35.98 9.13 23.51
C LEU A 431 -34.72 8.28 23.43
N ASN A 432 -34.61 7.50 22.39
CA ASN A 432 -33.40 6.78 22.04
C ASN A 432 -32.63 7.56 20.97
N ASN A 433 -31.30 7.46 21.04
CA ASN A 433 -30.45 8.05 20.01
C ASN A 433 -30.82 7.45 18.65
N GLY A 434 -31.10 8.31 17.67
CA GLY A 434 -31.59 7.92 16.35
C GLY A 434 -33.11 7.96 16.18
N ASP A 435 -33.89 8.23 17.23
CA ASP A 435 -35.34 8.41 17.10
C ASP A 435 -35.65 9.56 16.14
N LEU A 436 -36.53 9.29 15.20
CA LEU A 436 -37.03 10.23 14.21
C LEU A 436 -38.32 10.89 14.70
N TRP A 437 -38.40 12.19 14.53
CA TRP A 437 -39.60 12.97 14.78
C TRP A 437 -39.88 13.87 13.59
N TYR A 438 -41.04 13.69 12.96
CA TYR A 438 -41.56 14.66 12.02
C TYR A 438 -42.31 15.75 12.79
N ASP A 439 -41.69 16.91 12.88
CA ASP A 439 -42.28 18.13 13.42
C ASP A 439 -43.34 18.62 12.44
N SER A 440 -44.61 18.29 12.71
CA SER A 440 -45.72 18.58 11.81
C SER A 440 -46.07 20.06 11.76
N THR A 441 -45.51 20.89 12.64
CA THR A 441 -45.66 22.34 12.60
C THR A 441 -44.56 22.97 11.75
N ALA A 442 -43.32 22.47 11.87
CA ALA A 442 -42.19 22.94 11.07
C ALA A 442 -42.09 22.26 9.67
N ASN A 443 -42.86 21.19 9.42
CA ASN A 443 -42.75 20.32 8.25
C ASN A 443 -41.32 19.77 8.04
N LYS A 444 -40.61 19.45 9.13
CA LYS A 444 -39.22 18.98 9.09
C LYS A 444 -39.05 17.67 9.84
N LEU A 445 -38.25 16.77 9.25
CA LEU A 445 -37.78 15.57 9.93
C LEU A 445 -36.59 15.92 10.83
N LYS A 446 -36.67 15.51 12.08
CA LYS A 446 -35.65 15.65 13.11
C LYS A 446 -35.23 14.28 13.61
N ILE A 447 -34.00 14.19 14.10
CA ILE A 447 -33.39 13.01 14.71
C ILE A 447 -32.96 13.36 16.13
N TYR A 448 -33.24 12.49 17.09
CA TYR A 448 -32.75 12.63 18.46
C TYR A 448 -31.30 12.22 18.53
N ASP A 449 -30.40 13.14 18.89
CA ASP A 449 -28.94 12.92 18.92
C ASP A 449 -28.42 12.38 20.27
N GLY A 450 -29.34 12.00 21.16
CA GLY A 450 -29.03 11.61 22.54
C GLY A 450 -29.25 12.73 23.56
N SER A 451 -29.34 13.97 23.11
CA SER A 451 -29.52 15.15 23.97
C SER A 451 -30.68 16.06 23.52
N SER A 452 -30.93 16.17 22.22
CA SER A 452 -32.01 16.99 21.66
C SER A 452 -32.43 16.48 20.27
N PHE A 453 -33.57 16.96 19.77
CA PHE A 453 -33.96 16.70 18.38
C PHE A 453 -33.30 17.71 17.44
N ALA A 454 -32.27 17.26 16.73
CA ALA A 454 -31.60 17.98 15.65
C ALA A 454 -32.27 17.69 14.30
N LEU A 455 -32.01 18.46 13.26
CA LEU A 455 -32.57 18.16 11.93
C LEU A 455 -31.90 16.93 11.32
N ALA A 456 -32.70 16.05 10.69
CA ALA A 456 -32.21 14.85 10.04
C ALA A 456 -31.48 15.13 8.70
N GLY A 457 -31.50 16.39 8.24
CA GLY A 457 -30.77 16.88 7.07
C GLY A 457 -30.51 18.38 7.16
N SER A 458 -29.64 18.90 6.28
CA SER A 458 -29.29 20.32 6.20
C SER A 458 -30.54 21.18 5.93
N SER A 459 -30.68 22.28 6.68
CA SER A 459 -31.70 23.31 6.46
C SER A 459 -31.46 24.13 5.20
N VAL A 460 -30.23 24.04 4.66
CA VAL A 460 -29.79 24.73 3.46
C VAL A 460 -29.74 23.72 2.31
N ASN A 461 -30.57 23.94 1.29
CA ASN A 461 -30.57 23.14 0.07
C ASN A 461 -29.44 23.61 -0.87
N GLY A 462 -28.23 23.06 -0.72
CA GLY A 462 -27.02 23.43 -1.46
C GLY A 462 -25.84 23.80 -0.54
N THR A 463 -24.69 24.18 -1.12
CA THR A 463 -23.47 24.52 -0.33
C THR A 463 -23.63 25.79 0.50
N THR A 464 -24.39 26.77 0.01
CA THR A 464 -24.69 28.04 0.71
C THR A 464 -26.06 28.61 0.33
N ALA A 465 -26.74 29.29 1.25
CA ALA A 465 -27.84 30.20 0.93
C ALA A 465 -27.56 31.60 1.51
N ARG A 466 -28.16 32.63 0.90
CA ARG A 466 -28.00 34.02 1.32
C ARG A 466 -29.37 34.63 1.60
N PHE A 467 -29.49 35.28 2.75
CA PHE A 467 -30.70 35.99 3.15
C PHE A 467 -30.35 37.45 3.42
N LYS A 468 -31.20 38.36 2.92
CA LYS A 468 -31.02 39.80 3.11
C LYS A 468 -32.23 40.42 3.78
N TYR A 469 -32.02 41.05 4.93
CA TYR A 469 -33.02 41.82 5.63
C TYR A 469 -32.64 43.30 5.66
N THR A 470 -33.65 44.17 5.59
CA THR A 470 -33.50 45.59 5.87
C THR A 470 -34.26 45.91 7.14
N ALA A 471 -33.56 46.41 8.16
CA ALA A 471 -34.15 46.78 9.44
C ALA A 471 -35.18 47.90 9.24
N THR A 472 -36.37 47.75 9.85
CA THR A 472 -37.49 48.70 9.70
C THR A 472 -37.67 49.60 10.92
N ALA A 473 -36.96 49.31 12.01
CA ALA A 473 -36.95 50.03 13.28
C ALA A 473 -35.61 49.73 13.98
N ASN A 474 -35.48 50.01 15.27
CA ASN A 474 -34.37 49.55 16.11
C ASN A 474 -34.45 48.03 16.37
N GLN A 475 -34.42 47.25 15.29
CA GLN A 475 -34.81 45.84 15.27
C GLN A 475 -33.66 44.94 15.73
N THR A 476 -33.92 44.11 16.72
CA THR A 476 -32.95 43.11 17.19
C THR A 476 -33.18 41.75 16.55
N THR A 477 -34.41 41.37 16.24
CA THR A 477 -34.74 40.02 15.76
C THR A 477 -35.12 40.01 14.28
N PHE A 478 -34.45 39.15 13.51
CA PHE A 478 -34.69 38.91 12.09
C PHE A 478 -35.09 37.45 11.87
N SER A 479 -36.22 37.21 11.20
CA SER A 479 -36.80 35.87 10.99
C SER A 479 -37.77 35.87 9.80
N GLY A 480 -38.20 34.70 9.35
CA GLY A 480 -39.21 34.59 8.29
C GLY A 480 -38.67 34.92 6.91
N SER A 481 -39.50 35.41 5.99
CA SER A 481 -39.06 35.72 4.63
C SER A 481 -38.14 36.94 4.58
N ASP A 482 -37.03 36.80 3.85
CA ASP A 482 -36.10 37.88 3.53
C ASP A 482 -36.64 38.81 2.42
N ALA A 483 -35.87 39.81 2.03
CA ALA A 483 -36.25 40.76 0.97
C ALA A 483 -36.47 40.10 -0.41
N ASN A 484 -35.99 38.86 -0.61
CA ASN A 484 -36.16 38.08 -1.83
C ASN A 484 -37.23 36.99 -1.67
N SER A 485 -38.05 37.05 -0.63
CA SER A 485 -39.07 36.05 -0.27
C SER A 485 -38.53 34.67 0.11
N ASN A 486 -37.23 34.51 0.36
CA ASN A 486 -36.67 33.27 0.88
C ASN A 486 -36.84 33.24 2.39
N THR A 487 -37.39 32.15 2.95
CA THR A 487 -37.54 32.01 4.40
C THR A 487 -36.21 31.65 5.04
N LEU A 488 -35.75 32.44 6.02
CA LEU A 488 -34.49 32.19 6.72
C LEU A 488 -34.43 30.79 7.30
N ALA A 489 -33.37 30.10 6.91
CA ALA A 489 -33.03 28.78 7.38
C ALA A 489 -31.50 28.67 7.47
N TYR A 490 -31.00 28.21 8.62
CA TYR A 490 -29.60 27.93 8.86
C TYR A 490 -29.44 26.73 9.79
N ASP A 491 -28.30 26.05 9.69
CA ASP A 491 -28.01 24.90 10.53
C ASP A 491 -27.33 25.30 11.84
N VAL A 492 -27.69 24.58 12.90
CA VAL A 492 -27.09 24.68 14.23
C VAL A 492 -26.91 23.25 14.74
N ALA A 493 -25.67 22.85 15.04
CA ALA A 493 -25.37 21.53 15.58
C ALA A 493 -24.31 21.63 16.68
N GLY A 494 -24.53 20.96 17.81
CA GLY A 494 -23.59 20.97 18.95
C GLY A 494 -23.28 22.36 19.50
N GLY A 495 -24.19 23.34 19.33
CA GLY A 495 -23.98 24.74 19.72
C GLY A 495 -23.15 25.57 18.71
N VAL A 496 -22.73 24.98 17.59
CA VAL A 496 -22.01 25.68 16.51
C VAL A 496 -23.01 26.23 15.50
N LEU A 497 -22.91 27.52 15.21
CA LEU A 497 -23.68 28.21 14.18
C LEU A 497 -23.01 28.02 12.81
N PHE A 498 -23.76 27.51 11.82
CA PHE A 498 -23.31 27.39 10.43
C PHE A 498 -23.84 28.53 9.57
N ALA A 499 -23.57 29.76 10.02
CA ALA A 499 -23.88 30.96 9.26
C ALA A 499 -22.91 32.09 9.62
N ASP A 500 -22.58 32.91 8.62
CA ASP A 500 -21.94 34.20 8.81
C ASP A 500 -22.98 35.31 8.72
N ILE A 501 -23.00 36.19 9.72
CA ILE A 501 -23.98 37.28 9.84
C ILE A 501 -23.25 38.61 9.74
N TYR A 502 -23.71 39.48 8.85
CA TYR A 502 -23.12 40.78 8.57
C TYR A 502 -24.16 41.88 8.77
N LEU A 503 -23.82 42.91 9.54
CA LEU A 503 -24.61 44.14 9.63
C LEU A 503 -23.89 45.25 8.85
N ASN A 504 -24.52 45.76 7.79
CA ASN A 504 -23.94 46.75 6.88
C ASN A 504 -22.55 46.34 6.34
N GLY A 505 -22.36 45.04 6.12
CA GLY A 505 -21.09 44.46 5.64
C GLY A 505 -20.07 44.16 6.74
N ILE A 506 -20.32 44.49 8.01
CA ILE A 506 -19.45 44.14 9.15
C ILE A 506 -19.90 42.81 9.74
N LYS A 507 -18.99 41.82 9.80
CA LYS A 507 -19.27 40.51 10.39
C LYS A 507 -19.50 40.63 11.90
N LEU A 508 -20.60 40.08 12.37
CA LEU A 508 -20.97 40.01 13.78
C LEU A 508 -20.42 38.74 14.42
N VAL A 509 -19.96 38.83 15.68
CA VAL A 509 -19.44 37.69 16.43
C VAL A 509 -20.57 36.95 17.12
N ALA A 510 -20.77 35.67 16.76
CA ALA A 510 -21.78 34.81 17.38
C ALA A 510 -21.51 34.63 18.88
N GLY A 511 -22.54 34.75 19.71
CA GLY A 511 -22.47 34.69 21.16
C GLY A 511 -22.03 36.00 21.84
N THR A 512 -21.56 37.01 21.09
CA THR A 512 -21.21 38.34 21.60
C THR A 512 -22.13 39.41 21.02
N ASP A 513 -22.12 39.59 19.70
CA ASP A 513 -22.91 40.62 19.00
C ASP A 513 -24.25 40.08 18.51
N VAL A 514 -24.36 38.76 18.37
CA VAL A 514 -25.53 38.10 17.79
C VAL A 514 -25.77 36.70 18.37
N THR A 515 -27.03 36.35 18.61
CA THR A 515 -27.50 35.03 19.05
C THR A 515 -28.35 34.40 17.95
N ALA A 516 -27.97 33.20 17.52
CA ALA A 516 -28.66 32.46 16.45
C ALA A 516 -28.57 30.95 16.74
N THR A 517 -29.56 30.41 17.44
CA THR A 517 -29.50 29.03 17.99
C THR A 517 -30.65 28.13 17.55
N ASN A 518 -31.64 28.66 16.84
CA ASN A 518 -32.88 27.95 16.52
C ASN A 518 -33.08 27.65 15.03
N GLY A 519 -32.14 28.05 14.19
CA GLY A 519 -32.14 27.77 12.76
C GLY A 519 -33.09 28.62 11.91
N THR A 520 -33.89 29.50 12.53
CA THR A 520 -34.95 30.26 11.83
C THR A 520 -35.00 31.75 12.18
N SER A 521 -34.23 32.19 13.17
CA SER A 521 -34.15 33.60 13.56
C SER A 521 -32.76 33.99 14.04
N VAL A 522 -32.39 35.25 13.82
CA VAL A 522 -31.14 35.85 14.28
C VAL A 522 -31.48 37.02 15.20
N VAL A 523 -30.88 37.07 16.39
CA VAL A 523 -31.13 38.11 17.40
C VAL A 523 -29.84 38.89 17.67
N LEU A 524 -29.80 40.17 17.30
CA LEU A 524 -28.70 41.08 17.56
C LEU A 524 -28.69 41.53 19.02
N ALA A 525 -27.49 41.66 19.62
CA ALA A 525 -27.30 42.18 20.97
C ALA A 525 -27.62 43.68 21.07
N THR A 526 -27.40 44.42 19.98
CA THR A 526 -27.81 45.82 19.81
C THR A 526 -28.70 45.92 18.58
N GLY A 527 -29.82 46.63 18.69
CA GLY A 527 -30.76 46.75 17.57
C GLY A 527 -30.14 47.47 16.37
N ALA A 528 -30.40 46.93 15.18
CA ALA A 528 -30.05 47.56 13.92
C ALA A 528 -30.98 48.76 13.69
N SER A 529 -30.46 49.89 13.21
CA SER A 529 -31.24 51.09 12.92
C SER A 529 -32.05 50.94 11.64
N VAL A 530 -33.07 51.79 11.44
CA VAL A 530 -33.87 51.81 10.20
C VAL A 530 -32.94 51.92 8.98
N ASN A 531 -33.16 51.04 7.98
CA ASN A 531 -32.39 50.87 6.75
C ASN A 531 -31.03 50.15 6.88
N ASP A 532 -30.61 49.75 8.08
CA ASP A 532 -29.47 48.85 8.20
C ASP A 532 -29.77 47.52 7.50
N VAL A 533 -28.76 46.97 6.82
CA VAL A 533 -28.88 45.72 6.09
C VAL A 533 -28.23 44.61 6.90
N LEU A 534 -29.02 43.59 7.22
CA LEU A 534 -28.49 42.33 7.75
C LEU A 534 -28.39 41.31 6.61
N GLU A 535 -27.17 40.88 6.31
CA GLU A 535 -26.91 39.81 5.36
C GLU A 535 -26.48 38.56 6.12
N ILE A 536 -27.16 37.44 5.86
CA ILE A 536 -26.91 36.16 6.50
C ILE A 536 -26.52 35.17 5.41
N VAL A 537 -25.28 34.71 5.46
CA VAL A 537 -24.75 33.66 4.59
C VAL A 537 -24.78 32.35 5.37
N THR A 538 -25.69 31.46 5.03
CA THR A 538 -25.86 30.17 5.71
C THR A 538 -25.19 29.08 4.90
N PHE A 539 -24.60 28.11 5.58
CA PHE A 539 -23.85 27.02 4.96
C PHE A 539 -24.63 25.73 5.14
N GLY A 540 -24.76 24.94 4.07
CA GLY A 540 -25.30 23.59 4.20
C GLY A 540 -24.29 22.68 4.87
N THR A 541 -24.72 21.96 5.89
CA THR A 541 -23.86 20.97 6.53
C THR A 541 -23.84 19.71 5.69
N PHE A 542 -22.68 19.36 5.12
CA PHE A 542 -22.42 18.04 4.57
C PHE A 542 -21.13 17.50 5.17
N SER A 543 -21.17 16.25 5.63
CA SER A 543 -19.97 15.52 6.02
C SER A 543 -19.66 14.55 4.88
N LEU A 544 -18.57 14.79 4.15
CA LEU A 544 -17.98 13.77 3.28
C LEU A 544 -17.00 12.99 4.15
N SER A 545 -17.47 11.89 4.75
CA SER A 545 -16.65 11.13 5.70
C SER A 545 -15.42 10.49 5.06
N ASN A 546 -15.46 10.26 3.73
CA ASN A 546 -14.35 10.05 2.79
C ASN A 546 -14.97 9.74 1.42
N ILE A 547 -14.33 10.14 0.32
CA ILE A 547 -14.64 9.60 -1.02
C ILE A 547 -13.46 8.72 -1.40
N ALA A 548 -13.65 7.41 -1.30
CA ALA A 548 -12.66 6.45 -1.72
C ALA A 548 -12.78 6.22 -3.24
N ALA A 549 -11.69 5.81 -3.89
CA ALA A 549 -11.68 5.63 -5.35
C ALA A 549 -12.68 4.56 -5.84
N ASN A 550 -13.10 3.65 -4.97
CA ASN A 550 -14.17 2.66 -5.21
C ASN A 550 -15.59 3.24 -5.09
N ASP A 551 -15.75 4.47 -4.60
CA ASP A 551 -17.04 5.16 -4.56
C ASP A 551 -17.36 5.86 -5.90
N LEU A 552 -16.37 5.94 -6.81
CA LEU A 552 -16.52 6.45 -8.17
C LEU A 552 -16.96 5.31 -9.11
N THR A 553 -18.05 5.52 -9.85
CA THR A 553 -18.68 4.47 -10.67
C THR A 553 -17.91 4.13 -11.95
N ASP A 554 -16.98 4.99 -12.35
CA ASP A 554 -16.13 4.86 -13.53
C ASP A 554 -14.68 4.51 -13.18
N VAL A 555 -14.41 4.14 -11.92
CA VAL A 555 -13.07 3.73 -11.45
C VAL A 555 -13.13 2.34 -10.84
N SER A 556 -12.35 1.43 -11.40
CA SER A 556 -12.10 0.10 -10.85
C SER A 556 -10.78 0.11 -10.10
N THR A 557 -10.81 -0.24 -8.82
CA THR A 557 -9.61 -0.43 -7.98
C THR A 557 -9.33 -1.89 -7.64
N SER A 558 -10.13 -2.81 -8.19
CA SER A 558 -9.92 -4.24 -8.00
C SER A 558 -8.59 -4.67 -8.64
N GLY A 559 -7.69 -5.25 -7.84
CA GLY A 559 -6.40 -5.80 -8.30
C GLY A 559 -5.26 -4.78 -8.44
N VAL A 560 -5.35 -3.60 -7.80
CA VAL A 560 -4.25 -2.62 -7.77
C VAL A 560 -3.03 -3.20 -7.05
N SER A 561 -1.85 -2.99 -7.63
CA SER A 561 -0.54 -3.32 -7.09
C SER A 561 0.43 -2.13 -7.27
N ASP A 562 1.53 -2.11 -6.52
CA ASP A 562 2.51 -1.02 -6.54
C ASP A 562 3.06 -0.77 -7.96
N GLY A 563 3.15 0.51 -8.33
CA GLY A 563 3.66 0.95 -9.63
C GLY A 563 2.61 0.95 -10.76
N GLN A 564 1.37 0.57 -10.50
CA GLN A 564 0.27 0.71 -11.45
C GLN A 564 -0.32 2.11 -11.41
N VAL A 565 -0.78 2.57 -12.57
CA VAL A 565 -1.56 3.81 -12.72
C VAL A 565 -3.00 3.46 -13.09
N LEU A 566 -3.92 4.38 -12.84
CA LEU A 566 -5.27 4.25 -13.37
C LEU A 566 -5.23 4.61 -14.86
N VAL A 567 -5.45 3.61 -15.71
CA VAL A 567 -5.51 3.75 -17.16
C VAL A 567 -6.95 3.69 -17.60
N TYR A 568 -7.36 4.62 -18.47
CA TYR A 568 -8.68 4.57 -19.07
C TYR A 568 -8.75 3.44 -20.10
N ASN A 569 -9.62 2.46 -19.85
CA ASN A 569 -9.89 1.37 -20.78
C ASN A 569 -11.16 1.70 -21.57
N SER A 570 -10.98 1.97 -22.86
CA SER A 570 -12.08 2.31 -23.77
C SER A 570 -13.02 1.14 -24.07
N GLY A 571 -12.58 -0.11 -23.86
CA GLY A 571 -13.40 -1.30 -24.09
C GLY A 571 -14.50 -1.50 -23.05
N ASN A 572 -14.35 -0.89 -21.86
CA ASN A 572 -15.32 -0.97 -20.77
C ASN A 572 -15.64 0.39 -20.14
N SER A 573 -15.23 1.49 -20.80
CA SER A 573 -15.47 2.89 -20.45
C SER A 573 -15.19 3.22 -18.97
N ARG A 574 -14.09 2.71 -18.43
CA ARG A 574 -13.70 2.96 -17.03
C ARG A 574 -12.19 3.13 -16.88
N PHE A 575 -11.78 3.86 -15.85
CA PHE A 575 -10.42 3.84 -15.35
C PHE A 575 -10.18 2.55 -14.57
N GLN A 576 -9.10 1.83 -14.88
CA GLN A 576 -8.75 0.57 -14.22
C GLN A 576 -7.23 0.50 -14.00
N PRO A 577 -6.74 -0.35 -13.09
CA PRO A 577 -5.31 -0.44 -12.82
C PRO A 577 -4.62 -0.98 -14.08
N GLY A 578 -3.60 -0.28 -14.54
CA GLY A 578 -2.85 -0.63 -15.73
C GLY A 578 -1.40 -0.17 -15.62
N SER A 579 -0.57 -0.72 -16.49
CA SER A 579 0.83 -0.29 -16.62
C SER A 579 0.88 1.09 -17.28
N ALA A 580 1.77 1.96 -16.81
CA ALA A 580 2.03 3.23 -17.50
C ALA A 580 2.52 2.95 -18.93
N SER A 581 1.98 3.67 -19.94
CA SER A 581 2.37 3.52 -21.34
C SER A 581 3.78 4.09 -21.63
N SER A 582 4.39 3.56 -22.70
CA SER A 582 5.82 3.52 -23.08
C SER A 582 6.58 4.84 -23.38
N ALA A 583 7.91 4.68 -23.54
CA ALA A 583 8.95 5.69 -23.76
C ALA A 583 8.73 6.72 -24.89
N GLU A 584 8.70 8.02 -24.55
CA GLU A 584 8.71 9.19 -25.46
C GLU A 584 10.07 9.38 -26.19
N VAL A 585 10.13 10.06 -27.34
CA VAL A 585 11.38 10.31 -28.11
C VAL A 585 11.94 11.72 -27.87
N TYR A 586 13.25 11.87 -27.63
CA TYR A 586 13.88 13.10 -27.10
C TYR A 586 14.77 13.87 -28.10
N GLY A 587 15.29 13.29 -29.20
CA GLY A 587 16.03 14.10 -30.19
C GLY A 587 16.82 13.38 -31.30
N PHE A 588 17.44 14.16 -32.21
CA PHE A 588 18.22 13.70 -33.38
C PHE A 588 19.60 14.40 -33.50
N LYS A 589 20.66 13.68 -33.89
CA LYS A 589 22.01 14.24 -34.17
C LYS A 589 22.67 13.63 -35.41
N LYS A 590 23.33 14.44 -36.26
CA LYS A 590 24.12 14.00 -37.42
C LYS A 590 25.63 14.20 -37.21
N SER A 591 26.48 13.26 -37.62
CA SER A 591 27.96 13.35 -37.54
C SER A 591 28.66 12.61 -38.70
N PHE A 592 29.96 12.87 -38.91
CA PHE A 592 30.82 12.07 -39.80
C PHE A 592 31.65 11.07 -38.99
N VAL A 593 31.79 9.85 -39.48
CA VAL A 593 32.67 8.82 -38.93
C VAL A 593 33.58 8.34 -40.07
N GLY A 594 34.90 8.42 -39.86
CA GLY A 594 35.91 8.06 -40.85
C GLY A 594 36.04 6.54 -41.06
N SER A 595 36.46 6.15 -42.26
CA SER A 595 36.61 4.75 -42.69
C SER A 595 38.05 4.43 -43.09
N THR A 596 38.40 3.13 -43.07
CA THR A 596 39.66 2.62 -43.63
C THR A 596 39.43 2.05 -45.02
N LEU A 597 40.17 2.54 -46.01
CA LEU A 597 40.09 2.08 -47.39
C LEU A 597 41.45 1.50 -47.83
N VAL A 598 41.44 0.30 -48.41
CA VAL A 598 42.64 -0.33 -48.94
C VAL A 598 42.69 -0.13 -50.45
N LYS A 599 43.85 0.30 -50.94
CA LYS A 599 44.14 0.60 -52.34
C LYS A 599 45.26 -0.30 -52.83
N THR A 600 45.04 -0.93 -53.97
CA THR A 600 46.04 -1.80 -54.60
C THR A 600 46.77 -1.02 -55.67
N VAL A 601 48.08 -0.86 -55.49
CA VAL A 601 48.95 -0.20 -56.45
C VAL A 601 49.72 -1.27 -57.21
N THR A 602 49.60 -1.25 -58.54
CA THR A 602 50.38 -2.10 -59.45
C THR A 602 51.20 -1.23 -60.40
N VAL A 603 52.12 -1.85 -61.13
CA VAL A 603 53.01 -1.16 -62.05
C VAL A 603 52.89 -1.80 -63.42
N VAL A 604 52.66 -0.97 -64.44
CA VAL A 604 52.63 -1.39 -65.84
C VAL A 604 53.51 -0.46 -66.66
N SER A 605 54.28 -1.03 -67.60
CA SER A 605 55.05 -0.24 -68.55
C SER A 605 54.16 0.19 -69.70
N VAL A 606 53.97 1.51 -69.85
CA VAL A 606 53.10 2.10 -70.87
C VAL A 606 53.92 3.10 -71.67
N GLY A 607 54.03 2.87 -72.99
CA GLY A 607 54.85 3.70 -73.87
C GLY A 607 56.36 3.67 -73.53
N GLY A 608 56.84 2.59 -72.90
CA GLY A 608 58.25 2.41 -72.53
C GLY A 608 58.66 2.96 -71.17
N ALA A 609 57.72 3.50 -70.38
CA ALA A 609 57.97 3.96 -69.01
C ALA A 609 57.02 3.29 -68.01
N ASN A 610 57.54 2.96 -66.82
CA ASN A 610 56.76 2.38 -65.75
C ASN A 610 55.82 3.41 -65.14
N LYS A 611 54.54 3.06 -65.01
CA LYS A 611 53.48 3.90 -64.44
C LYS A 611 52.76 3.15 -63.32
N TYR A 612 52.35 3.88 -62.28
CA TYR A 612 51.45 3.31 -61.28
C TYR A 612 50.05 3.16 -61.84
N PHE A 613 49.41 2.07 -61.45
CA PHE A 613 47.99 1.82 -61.64
C PHE A 613 47.39 1.61 -60.25
N ILE A 614 46.42 2.43 -59.86
CA ILE A 614 45.76 2.33 -58.56
C ILE A 614 44.37 1.74 -58.80
N ASP A 615 44.12 0.59 -58.19
CA ASP A 615 42.93 -0.24 -58.43
C ASP A 615 42.65 -0.47 -59.94
N GLY A 616 43.72 -0.58 -60.74
CA GLY A 616 43.64 -0.82 -62.19
C GLY A 616 43.52 0.44 -63.06
N VAL A 617 43.51 1.65 -62.49
CA VAL A 617 43.48 2.92 -63.24
C VAL A 617 44.87 3.54 -63.31
N GLN A 618 45.35 3.84 -64.52
CA GLN A 618 46.66 4.43 -64.74
C GLN A 618 46.74 5.83 -64.10
N GLN A 619 47.68 6.00 -63.16
CA GLN A 619 47.98 7.27 -62.48
C GLN A 619 46.71 8.00 -62.01
N ASP A 620 45.81 7.25 -61.37
CA ASP A 620 44.52 7.75 -60.91
C ASP A 620 44.63 9.04 -60.08
N THR A 621 43.66 9.94 -60.24
CA THR A 621 43.53 11.10 -59.36
C THR A 621 42.74 10.70 -58.14
N LEU A 622 43.39 10.66 -56.98
CA LEU A 622 42.78 10.14 -55.77
C LEU A 622 42.03 11.24 -55.02
N GLU A 623 40.86 10.91 -54.48
CA GLU A 623 40.12 11.74 -53.52
C GLU A 623 40.23 11.10 -52.13
N LEU A 624 41.18 11.59 -51.35
CA LEU A 624 41.50 11.10 -50.02
C LEU A 624 40.81 11.98 -48.97
N TYR A 625 39.55 11.66 -48.64
CA TYR A 625 38.76 12.46 -47.72
C TYR A 625 39.41 12.57 -46.33
N GLU A 626 39.38 13.77 -45.76
CA GLU A 626 39.91 14.03 -44.43
C GLU A 626 39.27 13.14 -43.35
N GLY A 627 40.07 12.70 -42.37
CA GLY A 627 39.64 11.79 -41.32
C GLY A 627 39.57 10.30 -41.72
N ASN A 628 39.61 9.98 -43.03
CA ASN A 628 39.74 8.59 -43.48
C ASN A 628 41.19 8.11 -43.39
N THR A 629 41.33 6.79 -43.27
CA THR A 629 42.61 6.09 -43.35
C THR A 629 42.70 5.37 -44.68
N TYR A 630 43.79 5.56 -45.41
CA TYR A 630 44.04 4.88 -46.68
C TYR A 630 45.29 4.02 -46.59
N VAL A 631 45.19 2.76 -46.97
CA VAL A 631 46.30 1.80 -46.98
C VAL A 631 46.63 1.46 -48.42
N PHE A 632 47.84 1.80 -48.88
CA PHE A 632 48.32 1.52 -50.23
C PHE A 632 49.29 0.35 -50.21
N ASN A 633 48.91 -0.75 -50.87
CA ASN A 633 49.79 -1.89 -51.09
C ASN A 633 50.49 -1.72 -52.44
N TYR A 634 51.82 -1.66 -52.46
CA TYR A 634 52.62 -1.38 -53.67
C TYR A 634 53.79 -2.36 -53.83
N PRO A 635 54.31 -2.59 -55.06
CA PRO A 635 55.44 -3.48 -55.28
C PRO A 635 56.75 -2.87 -54.76
N SER A 636 57.56 -3.64 -54.04
CA SER A 636 58.77 -3.11 -53.35
C SER A 636 59.80 -2.49 -54.29
N ALA A 637 59.87 -2.93 -55.55
CA ALA A 637 60.75 -2.37 -56.56
C ALA A 637 60.36 -0.94 -57.01
N HIS A 638 59.15 -0.48 -56.66
CA HIS A 638 58.63 0.86 -56.97
C HIS A 638 58.00 1.48 -55.72
N PRO A 639 58.79 2.11 -54.83
CA PRO A 639 58.28 2.62 -53.55
C PRO A 639 57.33 3.80 -53.69
N PHE A 640 56.14 3.69 -53.10
CA PHE A 640 55.06 4.67 -53.20
C PHE A 640 55.11 5.68 -52.05
N LYS A 641 55.24 6.97 -52.37
CA LYS A 641 55.38 8.06 -51.39
C LYS A 641 54.45 9.23 -51.69
N PHE A 642 54.20 10.09 -50.71
CA PHE A 642 53.43 11.32 -50.86
C PHE A 642 54.32 12.55 -50.82
N SER A 643 53.91 13.64 -51.45
CA SER A 643 54.59 14.93 -51.52
C SER A 643 53.56 16.03 -51.76
N THR A 644 53.82 17.25 -51.32
CA THR A 644 53.00 18.43 -51.68
C THR A 644 53.39 19.04 -53.02
N THR A 645 54.48 18.56 -53.63
CA THR A 645 54.96 18.96 -54.96
C THR A 645 54.83 17.79 -55.94
N SER A 646 54.25 18.06 -57.12
CA SER A 646 54.07 17.06 -58.17
C SER A 646 55.40 16.43 -58.59
N ASN A 647 55.39 15.10 -58.77
CA ASN A 647 56.58 14.27 -59.04
C ASN A 647 57.63 14.23 -57.90
N GLY A 648 57.29 14.73 -56.71
CA GLY A 648 58.05 14.56 -55.48
C GLY A 648 59.51 15.00 -55.58
N THR A 649 60.42 14.17 -55.05
CA THR A 649 61.86 14.47 -55.00
C THR A 649 62.52 14.57 -56.38
N HIS A 650 61.87 14.07 -57.43
CA HIS A 650 62.36 14.22 -58.81
C HIS A 650 62.08 15.60 -59.41
N ALA A 651 61.30 16.45 -58.74
CA ALA A 651 61.03 17.83 -59.13
C ALA A 651 61.33 18.82 -57.98
N SER A 652 62.37 18.54 -57.20
CA SER A 652 62.82 19.33 -56.03
C SER A 652 61.85 19.34 -54.83
N GLY A 653 60.80 18.51 -54.83
CA GLY A 653 59.92 18.31 -53.68
C GLY A 653 60.57 17.48 -52.57
N SER A 654 59.92 17.40 -51.43
CA SER A 654 60.27 16.49 -50.32
C SER A 654 59.10 15.57 -50.00
N GLU A 655 59.37 14.47 -49.30
CA GLU A 655 58.31 13.57 -48.86
C GLU A 655 57.40 14.25 -47.83
N TYR A 656 56.10 14.08 -48.00
CA TYR A 656 55.08 14.44 -47.03
C TYR A 656 54.89 13.30 -46.02
N THR A 657 55.10 13.57 -44.74
CA THR A 657 55.13 12.55 -43.69
C THR A 657 54.00 12.66 -42.66
N THR A 658 53.22 13.75 -42.65
CA THR A 658 52.17 13.96 -41.65
C THR A 658 51.03 12.96 -41.85
N GLY A 659 50.74 12.14 -40.83
CA GLY A 659 49.75 11.07 -40.91
C GLY A 659 50.17 9.89 -41.78
N VAL A 660 51.39 9.90 -42.34
CA VAL A 660 51.92 8.83 -43.20
C VAL A 660 52.76 7.87 -42.37
N THR A 661 52.44 6.58 -42.44
CA THR A 661 53.18 5.49 -41.82
C THR A 661 53.66 4.52 -42.89
N HIS A 662 54.97 4.32 -42.99
CA HIS A 662 55.57 3.31 -43.85
C HIS A 662 55.58 1.98 -43.11
N ASN A 663 54.52 1.19 -43.31
CA ASN A 663 54.33 -0.06 -42.57
C ASN A 663 55.35 -1.13 -42.97
N SER A 664 55.74 -1.17 -44.25
CA SER A 664 56.75 -2.09 -44.78
C SER A 664 57.32 -1.61 -46.11
N SER A 665 58.24 -2.37 -46.71
CA SER A 665 58.77 -2.09 -48.05
C SER A 665 57.75 -2.22 -49.19
N THR A 666 56.51 -2.67 -48.89
CA THR A 666 55.42 -2.85 -49.86
C THR A 666 54.10 -2.20 -49.42
N GLN A 667 54.08 -1.45 -48.32
CA GLN A 667 52.84 -0.87 -47.82
C GLN A 667 53.05 0.46 -47.09
N VAL A 668 52.24 1.45 -47.45
CA VAL A 668 52.18 2.75 -46.78
C VAL A 668 50.73 3.08 -46.42
N THR A 669 50.54 3.62 -45.22
CA THR A 669 49.23 4.07 -44.71
C THR A 669 49.25 5.57 -44.56
N ILE A 670 48.18 6.26 -44.94
CA ILE A 670 47.97 7.67 -44.63
C ILE A 670 46.63 7.86 -43.92
N VAL A 671 46.66 8.46 -42.74
CA VAL A 671 45.47 9.07 -42.12
C VAL A 671 45.44 10.52 -42.58
N VAL A 672 44.44 10.88 -43.37
CA VAL A 672 44.36 12.23 -43.93
C VAL A 672 43.95 13.19 -42.81
N ALA A 673 44.85 14.08 -42.42
CA ALA A 673 44.58 15.06 -41.38
C ALA A 673 43.51 16.06 -41.82
N THR A 674 42.76 16.60 -40.85
CA THR A 674 41.84 17.73 -41.11
C THR A 674 42.60 18.94 -41.62
N GLY A 675 42.12 19.55 -42.70
CA GLY A 675 42.78 20.66 -43.40
C GLY A 675 44.04 20.27 -44.18
N ALA A 676 44.22 18.99 -44.55
CA ALA A 676 45.39 18.58 -45.31
C ALA A 676 45.44 19.28 -46.69
N PRO A 677 46.62 19.76 -47.13
CA PRO A 677 46.75 20.34 -48.47
C PRO A 677 46.63 19.26 -49.55
N THR A 678 46.36 19.65 -50.79
CA THR A 678 46.44 18.72 -51.94
C THR A 678 47.81 18.06 -52.00
N LEU A 679 47.82 16.74 -52.08
CA LEU A 679 49.01 15.92 -52.13
C LEU A 679 49.22 15.37 -53.55
N TYR A 680 50.40 14.81 -53.77
CA TYR A 680 50.78 14.06 -54.95
C TYR A 680 51.47 12.79 -54.49
N TYR A 681 51.08 11.65 -55.05
CA TYR A 681 51.81 10.42 -54.84
C TYR A 681 52.85 10.23 -55.95
N TYR A 682 53.99 9.63 -55.64
CA TYR A 682 55.08 9.41 -56.59
C TYR A 682 55.94 8.22 -56.21
N CYS A 683 56.63 7.66 -57.22
CA CYS A 683 57.66 6.66 -57.01
C CYS A 683 58.97 7.35 -56.67
N SER A 684 59.61 6.99 -55.56
CA SER A 684 60.88 7.61 -55.16
C SER A 684 62.07 7.26 -56.06
N SER A 685 61.92 6.22 -56.87
CA SER A 685 63.00 5.66 -57.70
C SER A 685 62.84 5.99 -59.18
N HIS A 686 61.64 6.39 -59.63
CA HIS A 686 61.35 6.60 -61.05
C HIS A 686 60.57 7.90 -61.26
N SER A 687 61.17 8.82 -62.01
CA SER A 687 60.54 10.11 -62.34
C SER A 687 59.32 9.92 -63.24
N ASN A 688 58.32 10.79 -63.05
CA ASN A 688 57.02 10.80 -63.74
C ASN A 688 56.15 9.56 -63.49
N MET A 689 56.37 8.86 -62.38
CA MET A 689 55.60 7.69 -61.96
C MET A 689 54.78 8.03 -60.70
N GLY A 690 53.82 8.93 -60.86
CA GLY A 690 53.03 9.50 -59.76
C GLY A 690 51.79 10.26 -60.25
N GLY A 691 50.90 10.66 -59.35
CA GLY A 691 49.66 11.33 -59.70
C GLY A 691 49.16 12.23 -58.57
N THR A 692 48.02 12.90 -58.79
CA THR A 692 47.42 13.82 -57.83
C THR A 692 46.61 13.05 -56.78
N ALA A 693 46.63 13.53 -55.54
CA ALA A 693 45.80 13.08 -54.44
C ALA A 693 45.17 14.29 -53.73
N ASN A 694 43.91 14.56 -54.05
CA ASN A 694 43.11 15.60 -53.42
C ASN A 694 42.65 15.17 -52.02
N THR A 695 42.42 16.14 -51.13
CA THR A 695 42.10 15.90 -49.72
C THR A 695 40.84 16.66 -49.27
N PRO A 696 39.64 16.32 -49.80
CA PRO A 696 38.41 17.06 -49.50
C PRO A 696 37.85 16.78 -48.09
N THR A 697 37.18 17.78 -47.51
CA THR A 697 36.41 17.61 -46.26
C THR A 697 35.14 16.77 -46.52
N PRO A 698 34.86 15.73 -45.71
CA PRO A 698 33.69 14.87 -45.91
C PRO A 698 32.38 15.45 -45.33
N GLY A 699 31.24 15.07 -45.92
CA GLY A 699 29.90 15.37 -45.38
C GLY A 699 29.45 14.39 -44.27
N PRO A 700 28.45 14.74 -43.45
CA PRO A 700 27.94 13.85 -42.39
C PRO A 700 27.35 12.55 -42.98
N ASN A 701 27.75 11.40 -42.46
CA ASN A 701 27.34 10.07 -42.94
C ASN A 701 26.66 9.21 -41.85
N ASN A 702 26.36 9.78 -40.68
CA ASN A 702 25.70 9.10 -39.57
C ASN A 702 24.56 9.94 -38.97
N LEU A 703 23.44 9.30 -38.61
CA LEU A 703 22.28 9.90 -37.91
C LEU A 703 21.94 9.07 -36.67
N GLN A 704 21.84 9.72 -35.51
CA GLN A 704 21.49 9.11 -34.24
C GLN A 704 20.15 9.66 -33.72
N VAL A 705 19.23 8.77 -33.33
CA VAL A 705 17.93 9.07 -32.73
C VAL A 705 17.95 8.69 -31.24
N THR A 706 17.39 9.53 -30.36
CA THR A 706 17.37 9.28 -28.90
C THR A 706 15.95 9.14 -28.39
N THR A 707 15.62 7.99 -27.79
CA THR A 707 14.35 7.73 -27.07
C THR A 707 14.52 7.89 -25.56
N THR A 708 13.44 7.97 -24.76
CA THR A 708 13.46 8.28 -23.32
C THR A 708 14.08 7.20 -22.44
N ASN A 709 14.41 6.03 -22.98
CA ASN A 709 15.34 5.13 -22.28
C ASN A 709 16.81 5.59 -22.37
N LYS A 710 17.07 6.79 -22.89
CA LYS A 710 18.42 7.37 -23.07
C LYS A 710 19.31 6.55 -24.01
N GLY A 711 18.73 5.85 -24.98
CA GLY A 711 19.46 5.10 -26.00
C GLY A 711 19.87 3.68 -25.60
N ALA A 712 19.02 2.99 -24.83
CA ALA A 712 19.22 1.58 -24.48
C ALA A 712 18.63 0.59 -25.52
N ASP A 713 17.92 1.07 -26.54
CA ASP A 713 17.45 0.25 -27.66
C ASP A 713 18.56 0.06 -28.71
N ASN A 714 19.65 -0.61 -28.32
CA ASN A 714 20.63 -1.09 -29.28
C ASN A 714 20.15 -2.43 -29.84
N ILE A 715 19.61 -2.40 -31.06
CA ILE A 715 19.47 -3.62 -31.86
C ILE A 715 20.88 -4.00 -32.31
N ASP A 716 21.41 -5.11 -31.84
CA ASP A 716 22.72 -5.59 -32.28
C ASP A 716 22.68 -6.02 -33.76
N SER A 717 23.85 -6.13 -34.40
CA SER A 717 23.95 -6.45 -35.83
C SER A 717 23.37 -7.83 -36.19
N SER A 718 23.30 -8.76 -35.22
CA SER A 718 22.74 -10.10 -35.43
C SER A 718 21.21 -10.08 -35.40
N THR A 719 20.64 -9.26 -34.53
CA THR A 719 19.21 -8.98 -34.41
C THR A 719 18.75 -8.22 -35.65
N TYR A 720 19.51 -7.22 -36.11
CA TYR A 720 19.31 -6.47 -37.35
C TYR A 720 19.32 -7.36 -38.60
N ALA A 721 20.22 -8.35 -38.67
CA ALA A 721 20.32 -9.29 -39.80
C ALA A 721 19.21 -10.35 -39.85
N SER A 722 18.50 -10.56 -38.73
CA SER A 722 17.39 -11.50 -38.58
C SER A 722 16.00 -10.85 -38.67
N PHE A 723 15.91 -9.54 -39.00
CA PHE A 723 14.64 -8.82 -39.14
C PHE A 723 13.84 -9.37 -40.33
N ASP A 724 12.81 -10.16 -40.05
CA ASP A 724 11.66 -10.39 -40.94
C ASP A 724 10.54 -9.43 -40.51
N ASP A 725 9.73 -8.90 -41.43
CA ASP A 725 8.77 -7.79 -41.18
C ASP A 725 7.98 -7.96 -39.85
N VAL A 726 8.29 -7.14 -38.83
CA VAL A 726 7.49 -7.07 -37.59
C VAL A 726 7.00 -5.63 -37.35
N LEU A 727 5.69 -5.49 -37.39
CA LEU A 727 4.93 -4.30 -37.03
C LEU A 727 5.20 -3.94 -35.56
N PHE A 728 5.94 -2.86 -35.27
CA PHE A 728 5.95 -2.27 -33.92
C PHE A 728 4.67 -1.46 -33.72
N SER A 729 3.59 -2.15 -33.35
CA SER A 729 2.26 -1.56 -33.12
C SER A 729 2.22 -0.52 -31.99
N ALA A 730 3.29 -0.34 -31.21
CA ALA A 730 3.31 0.52 -30.03
C ALA A 730 3.86 1.95 -30.24
N SER A 731 4.43 2.27 -31.41
CA SER A 731 5.12 3.57 -31.59
C SER A 731 4.58 4.47 -32.71
N GLY A 732 3.60 4.00 -33.50
CA GLY A 732 3.13 4.75 -34.68
C GLY A 732 4.23 4.95 -35.74
N PHE A 733 5.28 4.13 -35.72
CA PHE A 733 6.33 4.08 -36.75
C PHE A 733 6.40 2.65 -37.30
N THR A 734 6.43 2.52 -38.63
CA THR A 734 6.65 1.27 -39.36
C THR A 734 8.01 1.33 -40.03
N PHE A 735 8.95 0.49 -39.60
CA PHE A 735 10.23 0.33 -40.30
C PHE A 735 10.10 -0.86 -41.27
N SER A 736 10.40 -0.65 -42.54
CA SER A 736 10.39 -1.70 -43.57
C SER A 736 11.66 -1.64 -44.41
N ILE A 737 12.03 -2.75 -45.05
CA ILE A 737 13.12 -2.79 -46.01
C ILE A 737 12.52 -2.91 -47.41
N SER A 738 12.74 -1.91 -48.26
CA SER A 738 12.36 -1.96 -49.66
C SER A 738 13.61 -1.77 -50.53
N ASN A 739 13.89 -2.75 -51.40
CA ASN A 739 15.07 -2.77 -52.27
C ASN A 739 16.42 -2.56 -51.53
N GLY A 740 16.55 -3.08 -50.31
CA GLY A 740 17.79 -3.00 -49.51
C GLY A 740 18.01 -1.67 -48.80
N ILE A 741 17.01 -0.78 -48.78
CA ILE A 741 17.04 0.49 -48.05
C ILE A 741 16.06 0.39 -46.88
N LEU A 742 16.54 0.75 -45.68
CA LEU A 742 15.71 0.85 -44.48
C LEU A 742 14.84 2.12 -44.57
N ILE A 743 13.53 1.93 -44.66
CA ILE A 743 12.54 3.00 -44.74
C ILE A 743 11.79 3.06 -43.41
N ALA A 744 11.78 4.24 -42.79
CA ALA A 744 10.96 4.54 -41.63
C ALA A 744 9.72 5.31 -42.09
N THR A 745 8.53 4.74 -41.88
CA THR A 745 7.23 5.34 -42.22
C THR A 745 6.51 5.71 -40.93
N ILE A 746 6.06 6.95 -40.81
CA ILE A 746 5.20 7.41 -39.69
C ILE A 746 3.74 7.19 -40.06
#